data_AF-A0A7V4YZB7-F1
#
_entry.id   AF-A0A7V4YZB7-F1
#
_cell.length_a   1.000
_cell.length_b   1.000
_cell.length_c   1.000
_cell.angle_alpha   90.00
_cell.angle_beta   90.00
_cell.angle_gamma   90.00
#
_symmetry.space_group_name_H-M   'P 1'
#
loop_
_entity.id
_entity.type
_entity.pdbx_description
1 polymer ?
#
loop_
_entity_poly.entity_id
_entity_poly.type
_entity_poly.pdbx_seq_one_letter_code
_entity_poly.pdbx_strand_id
1 'polypeptide(L)'
;MCSKSISKLSVMTKSFFIGRAVLALALFAFALTLNAQQFQGEIKTYLQEVKSRWELTAEDIADWTISDQYTDRETGITYTYLHQQIAGVRIFNAVSTVAIRDGKVAYFANRFHAKAVQRANNGTPAIGAEAAIQAAATHLGISLTEALQLQKEETGRRRLFFTDGGISKEAIRAELVYVLVEGQFRLAWNVNIAPKTSADWWNIRIDAQNGAFLEKNNWNVSCSFDHEHPEGTTCQAKNAVEKTAFEKKENASGATYNVFLLPLEAPNFGSRSLVTDPELLIASPFGWHDTSGVAGPEFTITRGNNVYAYEDESDTNEPGYSPDGGQGLQFDFPLDLDQAPEVSRDAIITNLFYMNNMLHDILYRHGFNEVAGNFQQNNYGKGGTGDDYVLAEAQDGGGTNNANFATPDDGFSGRMQMYLWPSGAPALLTVLAPADIAGEYSAVEASFGPDITTPISSEIVLYDDDNGTTTDACEAAINAFEIAGKIAVVDRGNCNFINKVQNAENAGAIAVIVVNNTPAAPIAMSGSGFAGIPSVMISQVNGNLLKAKLSSGEKVNVTLSKIGGASADRDGSLDNGIIAHEYGHGLSNRLTGGPSNSDCLFNGEQGGEGWSDWLALILTIEPGDAGTDSRGIGTYATNDSTGVGIRRFPYSTDMSINGQVYGDLATSNGVHAIGEIWSQTLWDMTWKLIELEGFDPDWYNGNGGNNTALHLVIQGMKLQPCGPGYLDARDAILAADEMLYGNAHRCLIWEAFAGRGMGFNADQGSPNQTGDETQDFTLPTFCQDAIVPPVANFTVDVQTSCFGTFTFKDQSTDIPQNWLWDFGDGNTSMAINPVHTYSAPGVYTVKLTVTNTLGTDDYSLTVQYETLPTPAVTGDTAVCAGNPAKLTADVAAGNTATWSTGGAVVYTGATYNIPSIQNTTTYTVRQLEDKPIGKVGPADNSFGTGGNHNTGFEGRLLFEALAPFKLLSVQVYAQGAGERTIRLYDAGNQIVQEMNIFVPNGSSRIDLNMEIPSPGLYSIGSQNFYRNNSGANYPYVLDNVVRIYSSNATDTELSFYYYFYDWEVQEIGCASEPVAYTVNVTPGPVAGFTTATDNLTVTFSDATTGNATSWTWNFGDGSPASTVQNPVHTYTEPGVYTVVLTVSNGICSSTFEQTVVISSTSLNNPGEAFGVNVFPNPASQQVNVEIYRMLTGPVYVQIVDATGRIVTEEEYAPSTTRLSVNIADLAPGAYSVRVKGKEGSAVRKVTIFR
;
A
#
# COMPACT_ATOMS: atom_id res chain seq x y z
N MET A 1 -63.41 -53.59 40.16
CA MET A 1 -62.83 -54.26 38.97
C MET A 1 -61.84 -53.31 38.33
N CYS A 2 -60.86 -53.85 37.58
CA CYS A 2 -59.86 -53.15 36.76
C CYS A 2 -58.92 -52.15 37.46
N SER A 3 -57.63 -52.32 37.18
CA SER A 3 -56.51 -51.43 37.52
C SER A 3 -55.44 -51.63 36.44
N LYS A 4 -54.51 -50.67 36.31
CA LYS A 4 -53.44 -50.54 35.30
C LYS A 4 -53.91 -50.20 33.87
N SER A 5 -53.60 -48.97 33.42
CA SER A 5 -52.46 -48.75 32.51
C SER A 5 -52.18 -47.26 32.30
N ILE A 6 -51.12 -46.73 32.93
CA ILE A 6 -50.53 -45.42 32.61
C ILE A 6 -49.01 -45.57 32.67
N SER A 7 -48.34 -45.60 31.51
CA SER A 7 -46.94 -45.23 31.26
C SER A 7 -46.49 -45.70 29.87
N LYS A 8 -45.88 -44.79 29.09
CA LYS A 8 -45.29 -44.88 27.72
C LYS A 8 -46.02 -44.11 26.60
N LEU A 9 -46.03 -42.77 26.67
CA LEU A 9 -46.12 -41.93 25.45
C LEU A 9 -45.62 -40.47 25.59
N SER A 10 -45.01 -40.05 26.71
CA SER A 10 -44.71 -38.63 27.00
C SER A 10 -43.25 -38.20 26.82
N VAL A 11 -42.35 -39.07 26.33
CA VAL A 11 -40.89 -38.83 26.36
C VAL A 11 -40.29 -38.54 24.97
N MET A 12 -40.86 -39.07 23.88
CA MET A 12 -40.27 -38.94 22.54
C MET A 12 -40.51 -37.59 21.83
N THR A 13 -41.52 -36.81 22.22
CA THR A 13 -41.87 -35.56 21.54
C THR A 13 -41.07 -34.33 22.00
N LYS A 14 -40.65 -34.25 23.27
CA LYS A 14 -39.86 -33.10 23.75
C LYS A 14 -38.45 -33.05 23.14
N SER A 15 -37.73 -34.18 23.09
CA SER A 15 -36.38 -34.22 22.52
C SER A 15 -36.35 -33.86 21.03
N PHE A 16 -37.41 -34.16 20.28
CA PHE A 16 -37.49 -33.87 18.84
C PHE A 16 -37.70 -32.38 18.54
N PHE A 17 -38.47 -31.67 19.39
CA PHE A 17 -38.62 -30.22 19.30
C PHE A 17 -37.40 -29.47 19.83
N ILE A 18 -36.83 -29.89 20.98
CA ILE A 18 -35.61 -29.25 21.51
C ILE A 18 -34.44 -29.44 20.54
N GLY A 19 -34.28 -30.63 19.95
CA GLY A 19 -33.26 -30.86 18.92
C GLY A 19 -33.41 -29.96 17.70
N ARG A 20 -34.64 -29.69 17.24
CA ARG A 20 -34.89 -28.72 16.15
C ARG A 20 -34.72 -27.27 16.57
N ALA A 21 -35.08 -26.88 17.80
CA ALA A 21 -34.85 -25.54 18.31
C ALA A 21 -33.35 -25.25 18.45
N VAL A 22 -32.57 -26.19 19.00
CA VAL A 22 -31.10 -26.06 19.11
C VAL A 22 -30.44 -26.08 17.74
N LEU A 23 -30.89 -26.92 16.79
CA LEU A 23 -30.35 -26.90 15.43
C LEU A 23 -30.74 -25.62 14.65
N ALA A 24 -31.92 -25.06 14.90
CA ALA A 24 -32.35 -23.80 14.31
C ALA A 24 -31.61 -22.59 14.91
N LEU A 25 -31.38 -22.54 16.22
CA LEU A 25 -30.51 -21.55 16.86
C LEU A 25 -29.06 -21.71 16.41
N ALA A 26 -28.56 -22.93 16.23
CA ALA A 26 -27.22 -23.18 15.70
C ALA A 26 -27.09 -22.74 14.24
N LEU A 27 -28.13 -22.93 13.41
CA LEU A 27 -28.17 -22.43 12.03
C LEU A 27 -28.33 -20.91 11.95
N PHE A 28 -29.10 -20.28 12.86
CA PHE A 28 -29.15 -18.82 12.98
C PHE A 28 -27.81 -18.24 13.46
N ALA A 29 -27.15 -18.88 14.43
CA ALA A 29 -25.82 -18.49 14.88
C ALA A 29 -24.77 -18.64 13.76
N PHE A 30 -24.80 -19.74 13.00
CA PHE A 30 -23.94 -19.92 11.83
C PHE A 30 -24.20 -18.87 10.73
N ALA A 31 -25.46 -18.49 10.50
CA ALA A 31 -25.82 -17.43 9.57
C ALA A 31 -25.35 -16.05 10.04
N LEU A 32 -25.47 -15.73 11.33
CA LEU A 32 -25.00 -14.48 11.92
C LEU A 32 -23.47 -14.36 11.89
N THR A 33 -22.73 -15.47 11.96
CA THR A 33 -21.26 -15.47 11.80
C THR A 33 -20.75 -15.38 10.36
N LEU A 34 -21.62 -15.43 9.34
CA LEU A 34 -21.20 -15.46 7.93
C LEU A 34 -21.06 -14.08 7.28
N ASN A 35 -21.69 -13.02 7.81
CA ASN A 35 -21.68 -11.70 7.17
C ASN A 35 -20.44 -10.85 7.51
N ALA A 36 -19.85 -11.00 8.70
CA ALA A 36 -18.71 -10.18 9.16
C ALA A 36 -17.35 -10.51 8.49
N GLN A 37 -17.36 -11.32 7.44
CA GLN A 37 -16.19 -11.72 6.64
C GLN A 37 -16.42 -11.51 5.14
N GLN A 38 -17.52 -10.85 4.76
CA GLN A 38 -17.84 -10.60 3.36
C GLN A 38 -16.74 -9.73 2.73
N PHE A 39 -16.24 -10.17 1.58
CA PHE A 39 -15.18 -9.53 0.80
C PHE A 39 -13.76 -9.49 1.39
N GLN A 40 -13.46 -10.17 2.51
CA GLN A 40 -12.10 -10.15 3.08
C GLN A 40 -11.02 -10.74 2.14
N GLY A 41 -11.38 -11.70 1.28
CA GLY A 41 -10.44 -12.27 0.30
C GLY A 41 -10.12 -11.29 -0.82
N GLU A 42 -11.15 -10.62 -1.32
CA GLU A 42 -11.15 -9.63 -2.39
C GLU A 42 -10.37 -8.38 -1.96
N ILE A 43 -10.64 -7.85 -0.75
CA ILE A 43 -9.86 -6.79 -0.11
C ILE A 43 -8.39 -7.20 0.01
N LYS A 44 -8.10 -8.42 0.48
CA LYS A 44 -6.73 -8.89 0.66
C LYS A 44 -5.97 -9.05 -0.66
N THR A 45 -6.62 -9.50 -1.73
CA THR A 45 -6.04 -9.52 -3.07
C THR A 45 -5.75 -8.10 -3.56
N TYR A 46 -6.72 -7.19 -3.48
CA TYR A 46 -6.56 -5.80 -3.89
C TYR A 46 -5.41 -5.09 -3.15
N LEU A 47 -5.33 -5.26 -1.81
CA LEU A 47 -4.21 -4.72 -1.02
C LEU A 47 -2.85 -5.29 -1.45
N GLN A 48 -2.76 -6.56 -1.85
CA GLN A 48 -1.51 -7.12 -2.37
C GLN A 48 -1.13 -6.57 -3.74
N GLU A 49 -2.10 -6.16 -4.55
CA GLU A 49 -1.91 -5.50 -5.85
C GLU A 49 -1.49 -4.03 -5.69
N VAL A 50 -2.13 -3.26 -4.80
CA VAL A 50 -1.90 -1.80 -4.68
C VAL A 50 -0.85 -1.38 -3.65
N LYS A 51 -0.37 -2.26 -2.77
CA LYS A 51 0.59 -1.90 -1.69
C LYS A 51 1.79 -1.05 -2.13
N SER A 52 2.34 -1.32 -3.32
CA SER A 52 3.50 -0.61 -3.87
C SER A 52 3.21 0.84 -4.26
N ARG A 53 1.95 1.18 -4.59
CA ARG A 53 1.51 2.57 -4.81
C ARG A 53 1.59 3.40 -3.52
N TRP A 54 1.51 2.75 -2.37
CA TRP A 54 1.39 3.37 -1.05
C TRP A 54 2.60 3.09 -0.14
N GLU A 55 3.71 2.62 -0.72
CA GLU A 55 4.94 2.16 -0.02
C GLU A 55 4.74 1.09 1.07
N LEU A 56 3.56 0.44 1.11
CA LEU A 56 3.21 -0.54 2.13
C LEU A 56 3.96 -1.86 1.89
N THR A 57 4.53 -2.41 2.96
CA THR A 57 5.13 -3.75 2.94
C THR A 57 4.05 -4.84 3.03
N ALA A 58 4.45 -6.10 2.80
CA ALA A 58 3.56 -7.24 3.01
C ALA A 58 3.17 -7.45 4.49
N GLU A 59 3.90 -6.85 5.44
CA GLU A 59 3.63 -6.90 6.88
C GLU A 59 2.61 -5.81 7.28
N ASP A 60 2.71 -4.61 6.70
CA ASP A 60 1.79 -3.49 6.95
C ASP A 60 0.32 -3.79 6.56
N ILE A 61 0.11 -4.75 5.66
CA ILE A 61 -1.21 -5.26 5.22
C ILE A 61 -1.50 -6.70 5.71
N ALA A 62 -0.70 -7.23 6.64
CA ALA A 62 -0.90 -8.56 7.21
C ALA A 62 -1.83 -8.57 8.43
N ASP A 63 -1.77 -7.52 9.26
CA ASP A 63 -2.48 -7.39 10.53
C ASP A 63 -3.41 -6.17 10.48
N TRP A 64 -4.70 -6.43 10.27
CA TRP A 64 -5.77 -5.43 10.26
C TRP A 64 -7.10 -6.06 10.66
N THR A 65 -8.00 -5.23 11.18
CA THR A 65 -9.40 -5.60 11.43
C THR A 65 -10.33 -4.72 10.62
N ILE A 66 -11.51 -5.24 10.28
CA ILE A 66 -12.65 -4.38 9.95
C ILE A 66 -13.07 -3.70 11.27
N SER A 67 -13.25 -2.37 11.29
CA SER A 67 -13.93 -1.70 12.41
C SER A 67 -15.44 -1.74 12.21
N ASP A 68 -15.87 -1.41 10.98
CA ASP A 68 -17.26 -1.28 10.55
C ASP A 68 -17.39 -1.79 9.09
N GLN A 69 -18.50 -2.48 8.78
CA GLN A 69 -18.86 -2.86 7.41
C GLN A 69 -20.39 -2.88 7.27
N TYR A 70 -20.91 -2.14 6.28
CA TYR A 70 -22.34 -2.10 5.98
C TYR A 70 -22.60 -1.83 4.50
N THR A 71 -23.76 -2.29 4.01
CA THR A 71 -24.25 -1.99 2.66
C THR A 71 -25.32 -0.90 2.75
N ASP A 72 -25.08 0.22 2.07
CA ASP A 72 -26.08 1.27 1.88
C ASP A 72 -27.22 0.72 1.02
N ARG A 73 -28.46 0.92 1.47
CA ARG A 73 -29.65 0.29 0.90
C ARG A 73 -30.14 0.95 -0.39
N GLU A 74 -29.85 2.23 -0.58
CA GLU A 74 -30.32 2.99 -1.74
C GLU A 74 -29.27 2.96 -2.86
N THR A 75 -27.98 3.00 -2.51
CA THR A 75 -26.88 2.97 -3.50
C THR A 75 -26.38 1.55 -3.82
N GLY A 76 -26.57 0.58 -2.91
CA GLY A 76 -26.04 -0.78 -3.00
C GLY A 76 -24.52 -0.88 -2.75
N ILE A 77 -23.85 0.22 -2.42
CA ILE A 77 -22.41 0.27 -2.13
C ILE A 77 -22.17 -0.31 -0.72
N THR A 78 -21.18 -1.20 -0.60
CA THR A 78 -20.72 -1.72 0.70
C THR A 78 -19.49 -0.98 1.16
N TYR A 79 -19.64 -0.19 2.22
CA TYR A 79 -18.58 0.54 2.90
C TYR A 79 -17.89 -0.41 3.88
N THR A 80 -16.56 -0.44 3.87
CA THR A 80 -15.75 -1.27 4.77
C THR A 80 -14.56 -0.47 5.26
N TYR A 81 -14.46 -0.31 6.57
CA TYR A 81 -13.43 0.51 7.21
C TYR A 81 -12.38 -0.42 7.83
N LEU A 82 -11.14 -0.34 7.33
CA LEU A 82 -10.03 -1.20 7.71
C LEU A 82 -9.13 -0.48 8.69
N HIS A 83 -8.97 -1.01 9.89
CA HIS A 83 -8.07 -0.49 10.90
C HIS A 83 -6.74 -1.24 10.89
N GLN A 84 -5.62 -0.54 10.69
CA GLN A 84 -4.31 -1.16 10.77
C GLN A 84 -4.00 -1.61 12.21
N GLN A 85 -3.31 -2.75 12.36
CA GLN A 85 -2.95 -3.31 13.66
C GLN A 85 -1.46 -3.65 13.74
N ILE A 86 -0.94 -3.70 14.97
CA ILE A 86 0.38 -4.24 15.31
C ILE A 86 0.18 -5.28 16.42
N ALA A 87 0.42 -6.55 16.10
CA ALA A 87 0.17 -7.69 16.99
C ALA A 87 -1.27 -7.71 17.57
N GLY A 88 -2.26 -7.36 16.73
CA GLY A 88 -3.68 -7.27 17.08
C GLY A 88 -4.03 -6.13 18.05
N VAL A 89 -3.21 -5.07 18.11
CA VAL A 89 -3.51 -3.78 18.77
C VAL A 89 -3.78 -2.75 17.68
N ARG A 90 -4.88 -1.98 17.76
CA ARG A 90 -5.20 -0.94 16.76
C ARG A 90 -4.15 0.17 16.77
N ILE A 91 -3.69 0.62 15.60
CA ILE A 91 -3.02 1.92 15.47
C ILE A 91 -4.11 2.99 15.42
N PHE A 92 -4.02 4.01 16.28
CA PHE A 92 -4.94 5.13 16.37
C PHE A 92 -5.03 5.87 15.02
N ASN A 93 -6.25 6.14 14.55
CA ASN A 93 -6.60 6.79 13.28
C ASN A 93 -6.01 6.22 11.97
N ALA A 94 -5.31 5.08 12.01
CA ALA A 94 -4.85 4.37 10.81
C ALA A 94 -5.99 3.57 10.14
N VAL A 95 -7.04 4.27 9.71
CA VAL A 95 -8.25 3.66 9.12
C VAL A 95 -8.35 3.99 7.64
N SER A 96 -8.19 2.96 6.81
CA SER A 96 -8.37 3.01 5.35
C SER A 96 -9.80 2.65 4.98
N THR A 97 -10.39 3.38 4.04
CA THR A 97 -11.79 3.17 3.61
C THR A 97 -11.82 2.39 2.29
N VAL A 98 -12.67 1.36 2.21
CA VAL A 98 -12.94 0.59 0.99
C VAL A 98 -14.41 0.71 0.60
N ALA A 99 -14.68 1.04 -0.66
CA ALA A 99 -16.02 0.92 -1.24
C ALA A 99 -16.09 -0.30 -2.14
N ILE A 100 -17.12 -1.14 -1.95
CA ILE A 100 -17.27 -2.41 -2.65
C ILE A 100 -18.61 -2.44 -3.38
N ARG A 101 -18.57 -2.77 -4.67
CA ARG A 101 -19.75 -2.85 -5.56
C ARG A 101 -19.61 -4.05 -6.48
N ASP A 102 -20.71 -4.75 -6.75
CA ASP A 102 -20.77 -5.96 -7.60
C ASP A 102 -19.71 -7.04 -7.25
N GLY A 103 -19.33 -7.12 -5.97
CA GLY A 103 -18.33 -8.06 -5.46
C GLY A 103 -16.86 -7.66 -5.72
N LYS A 104 -16.58 -6.40 -6.04
CA LYS A 104 -15.23 -5.87 -6.29
C LYS A 104 -14.99 -4.60 -5.50
N VAL A 105 -13.72 -4.34 -5.15
CA VAL A 105 -13.28 -3.02 -4.70
C VAL A 105 -13.47 -2.03 -5.86
N ALA A 106 -14.32 -1.02 -5.65
CA ALA A 106 -14.58 0.06 -6.58
C ALA A 106 -13.71 1.30 -6.25
N TYR A 107 -13.52 1.58 -4.96
CA TYR A 107 -12.69 2.69 -4.47
C TYR A 107 -11.93 2.27 -3.20
N PHE A 108 -10.76 2.88 -2.98
CA PHE A 108 -9.92 2.67 -1.80
C PHE A 108 -9.14 3.93 -1.45
N ALA A 109 -9.37 4.46 -0.25
CA ALA A 109 -8.59 5.53 0.34
C ALA A 109 -7.67 4.97 1.44
N ASN A 110 -6.35 5.18 1.31
CA ASN A 110 -5.37 4.61 2.23
C ASN A 110 -5.05 5.55 3.41
N ARG A 111 -5.13 5.02 4.64
CA ARG A 111 -4.47 5.58 5.83
C ARG A 111 -3.63 4.55 6.60
N PHE A 112 -3.28 3.41 5.99
CA PHE A 112 -2.26 2.53 6.57
C PHE A 112 -0.89 3.20 6.47
N HIS A 113 -0.10 3.01 7.52
CA HIS A 113 1.28 3.49 7.60
C HIS A 113 2.24 2.42 7.13
N ALA A 114 3.21 2.80 6.27
CA ALA A 114 4.29 1.92 5.86
C ALA A 114 5.30 1.67 6.99
N LYS A 115 5.91 0.48 7.02
CA LYS A 115 6.93 0.06 8.00
C LYS A 115 6.41 0.21 9.45
N ALA A 116 5.14 -0.07 9.72
CA ALA A 116 4.48 0.23 11.00
C ALA A 116 5.06 -0.58 12.16
N VAL A 117 5.23 -1.90 11.98
CA VAL A 117 5.79 -2.81 12.99
C VAL A 117 7.25 -2.44 13.30
N GLN A 118 8.04 -2.03 12.30
CA GLN A 118 9.43 -1.61 12.45
C GLN A 118 9.58 -0.30 13.23
N ARG A 119 8.55 0.55 13.23
CA ARG A 119 8.52 1.83 13.95
C ARG A 119 7.85 1.73 15.32
N ALA A 120 7.42 0.53 15.74
CA ALA A 120 6.68 0.31 16.98
C ALA A 120 7.57 -0.05 18.17
N ASN A 121 7.22 0.44 19.36
CA ASN A 121 7.84 -0.04 20.59
C ASN A 121 7.32 -1.43 20.98
N ASN A 122 8.23 -2.32 21.40
CA ASN A 122 7.87 -3.65 21.89
C ASN A 122 7.08 -3.53 23.21
N GLY A 123 5.83 -4.01 23.26
CA GLY A 123 5.01 -3.85 24.47
C GLY A 123 3.84 -4.81 24.64
N THR A 124 3.85 -5.53 25.77
CA THR A 124 2.66 -5.56 26.64
C THR A 124 2.63 -4.26 27.46
N PRO A 125 1.47 -3.73 27.86
CA PRO A 125 1.40 -2.55 28.73
C PRO A 125 2.05 -2.86 30.09
N ALA A 126 2.86 -1.93 30.60
CA ALA A 126 3.49 -2.02 31.92
C ALA A 126 2.62 -1.38 33.02
N ILE A 127 1.73 -0.45 32.66
CA ILE A 127 0.69 0.10 33.54
C ILE A 127 -0.70 -0.42 33.11
N GLY A 128 -1.57 -0.69 34.09
CA GLY A 128 -2.98 -1.01 33.86
C GLY A 128 -3.81 0.22 33.49
N ALA A 129 -5.01 -0.01 32.98
CA ALA A 129 -5.92 1.05 32.56
C ALA A 129 -6.29 2.01 33.70
N GLU A 130 -6.47 1.51 34.93
CA GLU A 130 -6.78 2.32 36.11
C GLU A 130 -5.65 3.33 36.44
N ALA A 131 -4.40 2.92 36.22
CA ALA A 131 -3.24 3.79 36.39
C ALA A 131 -3.12 4.81 35.25
N ALA A 132 -3.53 4.47 34.03
CA ALA A 132 -3.62 5.40 32.92
C ALA A 132 -4.75 6.43 33.10
N ILE A 133 -5.92 6.02 33.60
CA ILE A 133 -7.03 6.91 33.96
C ILE A 133 -6.60 7.90 35.06
N GLN A 134 -5.91 7.41 36.10
CA GLN A 134 -5.34 8.29 37.12
C GLN A 134 -4.31 9.28 36.54
N ALA A 135 -3.45 8.85 35.61
CA ALA A 135 -2.50 9.74 34.94
C ALA A 135 -3.18 10.79 34.04
N ALA A 136 -4.21 10.40 33.29
CA ALA A 136 -5.02 11.30 32.47
C ALA A 136 -5.76 12.34 33.33
N ALA A 137 -6.42 11.92 34.41
CA ALA A 137 -7.05 12.82 35.36
C ALA A 137 -6.05 13.80 35.97
N THR A 138 -4.87 13.33 36.41
CA THR A 138 -3.80 14.19 36.94
C THR A 138 -3.23 15.15 35.88
N HIS A 139 -3.16 14.77 34.60
CA HIS A 139 -2.80 15.70 33.52
C HIS A 139 -3.85 16.81 33.33
N LEU A 140 -5.14 16.51 33.48
CA LEU A 140 -6.21 17.51 33.51
C LEU A 140 -6.26 18.34 34.82
N GLY A 141 -5.39 18.05 35.81
CA GLY A 141 -5.44 18.68 37.14
C GLY A 141 -6.52 18.13 38.08
N ILE A 142 -7.21 17.06 37.67
CA ILE A 142 -8.34 16.45 38.38
C ILE A 142 -7.85 15.29 39.28
N SER A 143 -8.51 15.08 40.41
CA SER A 143 -8.25 13.96 41.33
C SER A 143 -9.48 13.07 41.46
N LEU A 144 -9.29 11.74 41.36
CA LEU A 144 -10.35 10.75 41.60
C LEU A 144 -10.94 10.92 43.01
N THR A 145 -12.27 11.02 43.09
CA THR A 145 -13.01 11.12 44.36
C THR A 145 -13.60 9.78 44.77
N GLU A 146 -13.87 8.90 43.80
CA GLU A 146 -14.33 7.52 43.99
C GLU A 146 -13.36 6.49 43.38
N ALA A 147 -13.51 5.23 43.79
CA ALA A 147 -12.70 4.12 43.27
C ALA A 147 -13.28 3.61 41.94
N LEU A 148 -12.44 3.57 40.90
CA LEU A 148 -12.78 3.00 39.59
C LEU A 148 -13.18 1.52 39.73
N GLN A 149 -14.29 1.15 39.11
CA GLN A 149 -14.77 -0.24 39.02
C GLN A 149 -15.03 -0.60 37.56
N LEU A 150 -14.47 -1.71 37.09
CA LEU A 150 -14.69 -2.21 35.73
C LEU A 150 -16.15 -2.67 35.56
N GLN A 151 -16.87 -2.05 34.63
CA GLN A 151 -18.26 -2.37 34.29
C GLN A 151 -18.36 -3.35 33.12
N LYS A 152 -17.53 -3.18 32.07
CA LYS A 152 -17.58 -3.93 30.81
C LYS A 152 -16.18 -4.06 30.20
N GLU A 153 -15.92 -5.19 29.54
CA GLU A 153 -14.70 -5.46 28.77
C GLU A 153 -15.06 -5.91 27.36
N GLU A 154 -14.40 -5.33 26.36
CA GLU A 154 -14.47 -5.69 24.94
C GLU A 154 -13.12 -6.23 24.48
N THR A 155 -12.89 -7.52 24.71
CA THR A 155 -11.61 -8.19 24.41
C THR A 155 -11.15 -8.05 22.95
N GLY A 156 -12.09 -7.89 22.00
CA GLY A 156 -11.80 -7.71 20.58
C GLY A 156 -11.16 -6.36 20.23
N ARG A 157 -11.55 -5.27 20.92
CA ARG A 157 -10.92 -3.94 20.79
C ARG A 157 -9.87 -3.66 21.86
N ARG A 158 -9.70 -4.55 22.85
CA ARG A 158 -8.90 -4.31 24.08
C ARG A 158 -9.37 -3.04 24.81
N ARG A 159 -10.69 -2.83 24.81
CA ARG A 159 -11.40 -1.66 25.33
C ARG A 159 -12.11 -2.03 26.64
N LEU A 160 -11.95 -1.20 27.65
CA LEU A 160 -12.45 -1.38 29.02
C LEU A 160 -13.33 -0.18 29.38
N PHE A 161 -14.40 -0.40 30.14
CA PHE A 161 -15.29 0.65 30.62
C PHE A 161 -15.36 0.61 32.14
N PHE A 162 -15.10 1.74 32.77
CA PHE A 162 -15.07 1.92 34.22
C PHE A 162 -16.18 2.88 34.68
N THR A 163 -16.49 2.84 35.97
CA THR A 163 -17.25 3.91 36.62
C THR A 163 -16.59 5.28 36.43
N ASP A 164 -17.39 6.34 36.58
CA ASP A 164 -17.03 7.75 36.39
C ASP A 164 -15.88 8.28 37.27
N GLY A 165 -15.40 7.49 38.24
CA GLY A 165 -14.39 7.87 39.23
C GLY A 165 -14.80 9.01 40.17
N GLY A 166 -16.08 9.40 40.15
CA GLY A 166 -16.59 10.65 40.70
C GLY A 166 -15.97 11.91 40.06
N ILE A 167 -15.42 11.81 38.85
CA ILE A 167 -14.75 12.92 38.11
C ILE A 167 -15.35 13.22 36.75
N SER A 168 -16.03 12.25 36.12
CA SER A 168 -16.55 12.34 34.76
C SER A 168 -18.08 12.41 34.77
N LYS A 169 -18.71 13.22 33.91
CA LYS A 169 -20.15 13.18 33.62
C LYS A 169 -20.52 11.80 33.03
N GLU A 170 -19.60 11.21 32.27
CA GLU A 170 -19.76 9.94 31.54
C GLU A 170 -18.90 8.77 32.06
N ALA A 171 -19.27 7.54 31.70
CA ALA A 171 -18.48 6.33 32.04
C ALA A 171 -17.10 6.33 31.35
N ILE A 172 -16.03 6.06 32.12
CA ILE A 172 -14.64 6.20 31.65
C ILE A 172 -14.23 5.00 30.81
N ARG A 173 -14.02 5.22 29.51
CA ARG A 173 -13.50 4.24 28.54
C ARG A 173 -11.99 4.31 28.48
N ALA A 174 -11.32 3.16 28.52
CA ALA A 174 -9.88 3.01 28.31
C ALA A 174 -9.60 1.92 27.26
N GLU A 175 -8.93 2.24 26.16
CA GLU A 175 -8.57 1.31 25.09
C GLU A 175 -7.06 1.26 24.85
N LEU A 176 -6.50 0.06 24.66
CA LEU A 176 -5.08 -0.11 24.34
C LEU A 176 -4.85 0.05 22.83
N VAL A 177 -4.08 1.07 22.43
CA VAL A 177 -3.79 1.45 21.03
C VAL A 177 -2.29 1.70 20.81
N TYR A 178 -1.87 1.81 19.55
CA TYR A 178 -0.58 2.37 19.15
C TYR A 178 -0.76 3.80 18.60
N VAL A 179 0.08 4.73 19.02
CA VAL A 179 0.00 6.18 18.70
C VAL A 179 1.28 6.64 18.03
N LEU A 180 1.18 7.39 16.94
CA LEU A 180 2.35 7.92 16.24
C LEU A 180 2.90 9.17 16.94
N VAL A 181 4.08 9.07 17.54
CA VAL A 181 4.77 10.16 18.25
C VAL A 181 6.19 10.27 17.71
N GLU A 182 6.57 11.44 17.20
CA GLU A 182 7.91 11.71 16.62
C GLU A 182 8.34 10.67 15.57
N GLY A 183 7.39 10.17 14.77
CA GLY A 183 7.64 9.15 13.74
C GLY A 183 7.76 7.70 14.25
N GLN A 184 7.53 7.44 15.54
CA GLN A 184 7.51 6.11 16.16
C GLN A 184 6.14 5.77 16.76
N PHE A 185 5.70 4.53 16.65
CA PHE A 185 4.46 4.06 17.28
C PHE A 185 4.70 3.68 18.74
N ARG A 186 4.05 4.37 19.66
CA ARG A 186 4.05 4.08 21.10
C ARG A 186 2.77 3.37 21.50
N LEU A 187 2.90 2.24 22.18
CA LEU A 187 1.78 1.61 22.88
C LEU A 187 1.24 2.55 23.96
N ALA A 188 -0.04 2.89 23.89
CA ALA A 188 -0.71 3.85 24.75
C ALA A 188 -2.10 3.35 25.17
N TRP A 189 -2.58 3.87 26.30
CA TRP A 189 -3.99 3.84 26.67
C TRP A 189 -4.65 5.10 26.15
N ASN A 190 -5.62 4.98 25.24
CA ASN A 190 -6.57 6.04 24.95
C ASN A 190 -7.66 6.03 26.04
N VAL A 191 -7.80 7.11 26.80
CA VAL A 191 -8.75 7.29 27.89
C VAL A 191 -9.66 8.48 27.59
N ASN A 192 -10.99 8.34 27.71
CA ASN A 192 -11.90 9.48 27.70
C ASN A 192 -12.33 9.92 29.12
N ILE A 193 -12.49 11.23 29.33
CA ILE A 193 -12.97 11.85 30.57
C ILE A 193 -13.78 13.09 30.16
N ALA A 194 -15.06 13.17 30.56
CA ALA A 194 -15.88 14.38 30.41
C ALA A 194 -16.02 15.07 31.77
N PRO A 195 -15.19 16.07 32.15
CA PRO A 195 -15.11 16.52 33.54
C PRO A 195 -16.46 17.00 34.12
N LYS A 196 -16.78 16.67 35.38
CA LYS A 196 -17.94 17.24 36.09
C LYS A 196 -17.84 18.75 36.39
N THR A 197 -16.86 19.44 35.81
CA THR A 197 -16.52 20.85 36.07
C THR A 197 -16.19 21.63 34.79
N SER A 198 -16.50 21.08 33.60
CA SER A 198 -16.49 21.79 32.32
C SER A 198 -17.43 21.10 31.33
N ALA A 199 -17.67 21.73 30.17
CA ALA A 199 -18.36 21.12 29.04
C ALA A 199 -17.47 20.16 28.21
N ASP A 200 -16.17 20.06 28.53
CA ASP A 200 -15.23 19.25 27.75
C ASP A 200 -15.59 17.76 27.75
N TRP A 201 -15.21 17.06 26.68
CA TRP A 201 -15.09 15.61 26.66
C TRP A 201 -13.70 15.22 26.12
N TRP A 202 -12.71 15.23 27.01
CA TRP A 202 -11.32 14.94 26.64
C TRP A 202 -11.12 13.47 26.27
N ASN A 203 -10.50 13.22 25.12
CA ASN A 203 -9.92 11.94 24.71
C ASN A 203 -8.39 12.10 24.78
N ILE A 204 -7.70 11.23 25.54
CA ILE A 204 -6.33 11.45 26.03
C ILE A 204 -5.50 10.17 25.85
N ARG A 205 -4.34 10.28 25.19
CA ARG A 205 -3.42 9.15 25.02
C ARG A 205 -2.28 9.21 26.05
N ILE A 206 -2.17 8.16 26.85
CA ILE A 206 -1.18 7.97 27.92
C ILE A 206 -0.24 6.81 27.57
N ASP A 207 1.08 7.04 27.58
CA ASP A 207 2.11 6.03 27.30
C ASP A 207 1.98 4.81 28.23
N ALA A 208 1.67 3.64 27.68
CA ALA A 208 1.34 2.45 28.44
C ALA A 208 2.56 1.76 29.10
N GLN A 209 3.77 2.30 28.91
CA GLN A 209 5.00 1.83 29.56
C GLN A 209 5.36 2.65 30.81
N ASN A 210 4.96 3.92 30.88
CA ASN A 210 5.47 4.86 31.91
C ASN A 210 4.43 5.86 32.47
N GLY A 211 3.23 5.97 31.87
CA GLY A 211 2.19 6.88 32.34
C GLY A 211 2.35 8.35 31.91
N ALA A 212 3.29 8.67 31.01
CA ALA A 212 3.41 10.00 30.46
C ALA A 212 2.25 10.35 29.52
N PHE A 213 1.81 11.60 29.55
CA PHE A 213 0.94 12.17 28.53
C PHE A 213 1.64 12.19 27.18
N LEU A 214 0.93 11.83 26.11
CA LEU A 214 1.39 11.95 24.73
C LEU A 214 0.65 13.07 23.99
N GLU A 215 -0.68 13.01 23.95
CA GLU A 215 -1.56 13.94 23.22
C GLU A 215 -3.02 13.82 23.70
N LYS A 216 -3.86 14.81 23.35
CA LYS A 216 -5.32 14.79 23.57
C LYS A 216 -6.09 15.54 22.48
N ASN A 217 -7.35 15.20 22.28
CA ASN A 217 -8.37 15.99 21.57
C ASN A 217 -9.60 16.19 22.47
N ASN A 218 -10.45 17.16 22.12
CA ASN A 218 -11.74 17.37 22.77
C ASN A 218 -12.84 16.82 21.84
N TRP A 219 -13.65 15.89 22.32
CA TRP A 219 -14.80 15.37 21.59
C TRP A 219 -16.01 16.30 21.61
N ASN A 220 -16.00 17.28 22.52
CA ASN A 220 -16.89 18.42 22.41
C ASN A 220 -16.23 19.48 21.52
N VAL A 221 -16.84 19.75 20.35
CA VAL A 221 -16.36 20.74 19.37
C VAL A 221 -17.16 22.02 19.60
N SER A 222 -16.47 23.12 19.92
CA SER A 222 -17.11 24.37 20.38
C SER A 222 -16.51 25.62 19.78
N CYS A 223 -17.35 26.58 19.40
CA CYS A 223 -16.99 27.73 18.57
C CYS A 223 -16.98 29.05 19.36
N SER A 224 -15.81 29.46 19.88
CA SER A 224 -15.68 30.73 20.61
C SER A 224 -15.53 31.94 19.67
N PHE A 225 -16.54 32.81 19.58
CA PHE A 225 -16.63 33.91 18.62
C PHE A 225 -16.25 35.30 19.19
N ASP A 226 -14.95 35.62 19.29
CA ASP A 226 -14.44 36.97 19.58
C ASP A 226 -13.89 37.63 18.29
N HIS A 227 -14.32 38.85 17.96
CA HIS A 227 -14.04 39.52 16.67
C HIS A 227 -13.54 40.98 16.79
N GLU A 228 -12.62 41.39 15.90
CA GLU A 228 -12.37 42.79 15.52
C GLU A 228 -12.60 42.98 14.01
N HIS A 229 -13.40 43.97 13.60
CA HIS A 229 -13.75 44.28 12.20
C HIS A 229 -13.84 45.80 11.93
N PRO A 230 -13.54 46.31 10.71
CA PRO A 230 -13.80 47.70 10.33
C PRO A 230 -14.72 47.92 9.09
N GLU A 231 -16.00 48.27 9.35
CA GLU A 231 -16.94 49.14 8.59
C GLU A 231 -17.29 48.93 7.08
N GLY A 232 -18.60 48.86 6.72
CA GLY A 232 -19.05 48.96 5.30
C GLY A 232 -20.55 48.80 4.90
N THR A 233 -21.45 49.71 5.32
CA THR A 233 -22.90 49.89 4.91
C THR A 233 -23.28 49.70 3.40
N THR A 234 -24.49 49.35 2.88
CA THR A 234 -25.90 49.08 3.34
C THR A 234 -26.85 48.74 2.13
N CYS A 235 -28.00 48.03 2.30
CA CYS A 235 -29.39 48.38 1.79
C CYS A 235 -30.39 47.24 1.31
N GLN A 236 -31.35 46.86 2.20
CA GLN A 236 -32.81 46.57 2.01
C GLN A 236 -33.47 45.91 0.74
N ALA A 237 -33.95 44.66 0.92
CA ALA A 237 -35.38 44.24 1.07
C ALA A 237 -36.35 43.79 -0.09
N LYS A 238 -36.92 42.57 0.10
CA LYS A 238 -38.27 42.01 -0.26
C LYS A 238 -38.61 41.54 -1.69
N ASN A 239 -39.12 40.30 -1.81
CA ASN A 239 -40.56 39.93 -1.77
C ASN A 239 -40.77 38.39 -1.72
N ALA A 240 -41.93 37.91 -1.22
CA ALA A 240 -42.24 36.49 -1.03
C ALA A 240 -43.26 35.92 -2.05
N VAL A 241 -43.22 34.59 -2.27
CA VAL A 241 -44.16 33.81 -3.11
C VAL A 241 -44.61 32.52 -2.37
N GLU A 242 -45.62 31.82 -2.90
CA GLU A 242 -46.52 30.92 -2.14
C GLU A 242 -46.02 29.48 -1.89
N LYS A 243 -46.58 28.85 -0.84
CA LYS A 243 -46.31 27.47 -0.42
C LYS A 243 -46.99 26.45 -1.35
N THR A 244 -46.25 25.46 -1.84
CA THR A 244 -46.80 24.19 -2.36
C THR A 244 -47.15 23.23 -1.21
N ALA A 245 -48.15 22.37 -1.40
CA ALA A 245 -48.70 21.49 -0.36
C ALA A 245 -48.49 20.00 -0.68
N PHE A 246 -48.05 19.23 0.31
CA PHE A 246 -47.84 17.79 0.22
C PHE A 246 -49.13 16.97 0.44
N GLU A 247 -49.30 15.84 -0.24
CA GLU A 247 -50.44 14.93 -0.03
C GLU A 247 -50.24 14.03 1.21
N LYS A 248 -50.97 14.29 2.29
CA LYS A 248 -51.07 13.37 3.44
C LYS A 248 -51.86 12.10 3.12
N LYS A 249 -51.45 10.95 3.69
CA LYS A 249 -52.33 9.79 3.86
C LYS A 249 -52.02 8.90 5.07
N GLU A 250 -53.02 8.77 5.94
CA GLU A 250 -53.33 7.60 6.79
C GLU A 250 -52.22 6.98 7.67
N ASN A 251 -51.46 7.81 8.41
CA ASN A 251 -51.19 7.51 9.84
C ASN A 251 -50.85 8.74 10.71
N ALA A 252 -51.27 9.94 10.30
CA ALA A 252 -50.91 11.22 10.93
C ALA A 252 -51.27 11.29 12.43
N SER A 253 -50.35 11.80 13.25
CA SER A 253 -50.50 11.98 14.69
C SER A 253 -51.44 13.14 15.07
N GLY A 254 -51.51 14.16 14.22
CA GLY A 254 -52.16 15.45 14.46
C GLY A 254 -51.24 16.52 15.06
N ALA A 255 -49.95 16.22 15.27
CA ALA A 255 -49.01 17.13 15.92
C ALA A 255 -48.81 18.44 15.14
N THR A 256 -48.69 19.55 15.86
CA THR A 256 -48.48 20.89 15.28
C THR A 256 -47.36 21.63 15.99
N TYR A 257 -46.48 22.30 15.23
CA TYR A 257 -45.34 23.05 15.76
C TYR A 257 -45.32 24.45 15.14
N ASN A 258 -45.16 25.50 15.94
CA ASN A 258 -45.03 26.88 15.46
C ASN A 258 -43.57 27.32 15.50
N VAL A 259 -42.89 27.25 14.34
CA VAL A 259 -41.41 27.20 14.24
C VAL A 259 -40.89 28.03 13.07
N PHE A 260 -39.59 28.31 13.04
CA PHE A 260 -38.92 28.84 11.86
C PHE A 260 -38.77 27.70 10.84
N LEU A 261 -39.69 27.67 9.88
CA LEU A 261 -39.82 26.59 8.89
C LEU A 261 -38.76 26.76 7.79
N LEU A 262 -37.89 25.75 7.65
CA LEU A 262 -36.92 25.63 6.54
C LEU A 262 -37.56 25.97 5.18
N PRO A 263 -36.86 26.70 4.29
CA PRO A 263 -35.44 27.12 4.40
C PRO A 263 -35.16 28.32 5.32
N LEU A 264 -36.15 28.84 6.05
CA LEU A 264 -35.97 30.04 6.86
C LEU A 264 -34.92 29.83 7.96
N GLU A 265 -33.83 30.62 7.92
CA GLU A 265 -32.68 30.47 8.81
C GLU A 265 -32.97 30.93 10.25
N ALA A 266 -33.41 32.18 10.43
CA ALA A 266 -33.52 32.77 11.76
C ALA A 266 -34.55 33.94 11.82
N PRO A 267 -34.90 34.48 13.00
CA PRO A 267 -35.96 35.50 13.15
C PRO A 267 -35.76 36.82 12.40
N ASN A 268 -34.53 37.15 11.99
CA ASN A 268 -34.22 38.32 11.16
C ASN A 268 -34.60 38.13 9.68
N PHE A 269 -34.72 36.89 9.20
CA PHE A 269 -35.12 36.58 7.82
C PHE A 269 -36.65 36.58 7.64
N GLY A 270 -37.44 36.20 8.66
CA GLY A 270 -38.88 36.02 8.49
C GLY A 270 -39.66 35.66 9.76
N SER A 271 -40.88 35.15 9.58
CA SER A 271 -41.81 34.84 10.67
C SER A 271 -42.12 33.35 10.75
N ARG A 272 -42.28 32.83 11.98
CA ARG A 272 -42.65 31.43 12.25
C ARG A 272 -43.92 31.00 11.50
N SER A 273 -43.98 29.71 11.16
CA SER A 273 -45.15 29.05 10.59
C SER A 273 -45.60 27.90 11.48
N LEU A 274 -46.92 27.75 11.64
CA LEU A 274 -47.52 26.53 12.16
C LEU A 274 -47.45 25.43 11.07
N VAL A 275 -46.72 24.35 11.35
CA VAL A 275 -46.68 23.12 10.54
C VAL A 275 -47.50 22.02 11.22
N THR A 276 -47.82 20.93 10.49
CA THR A 276 -48.67 19.85 11.00
C THR A 276 -48.26 18.49 10.45
N ASP A 277 -47.91 17.54 11.30
CA ASP A 277 -47.24 16.27 10.98
C ASP A 277 -46.11 16.43 9.93
N PRO A 278 -44.99 17.10 10.28
CA PRO A 278 -43.82 17.27 9.41
C PRO A 278 -42.95 16.01 9.26
N GLU A 279 -43.19 14.95 10.03
CA GLU A 279 -42.33 13.77 10.10
C GLU A 279 -42.23 12.96 8.79
N LEU A 280 -41.02 12.47 8.49
CA LEU A 280 -40.79 11.57 7.36
C LEU A 280 -40.87 10.09 7.82
N LEU A 281 -42.02 9.46 7.61
CA LEU A 281 -42.36 8.11 8.11
C LEU A 281 -41.47 6.93 7.64
N ILE A 282 -40.42 7.14 6.84
CA ILE A 282 -39.38 6.12 6.56
C ILE A 282 -38.17 6.23 7.51
N ALA A 283 -37.82 7.46 7.88
CA ALA A 283 -36.80 7.79 8.87
C ALA A 283 -37.37 7.71 10.29
N SER A 284 -38.57 8.28 10.51
CA SER A 284 -39.31 8.35 11.77
C SER A 284 -40.65 7.59 11.71
N PRO A 285 -40.69 6.24 11.73
CA PRO A 285 -41.89 5.46 11.34
C PRO A 285 -43.07 5.53 12.31
N PHE A 286 -42.85 6.07 13.51
CA PHE A 286 -43.85 6.23 14.57
C PHE A 286 -44.08 7.72 14.91
N GLY A 287 -43.53 8.63 14.11
CA GLY A 287 -43.45 10.07 14.39
C GLY A 287 -42.37 10.42 15.42
N TRP A 288 -42.17 11.72 15.63
CA TRP A 288 -41.08 12.24 16.47
C TRP A 288 -41.29 12.09 17.99
N HIS A 289 -42.38 11.45 18.45
CA HIS A 289 -42.80 11.36 19.87
C HIS A 289 -42.92 9.93 20.42
N ASP A 290 -42.41 8.94 19.67
CA ASP A 290 -42.26 7.55 20.12
C ASP A 290 -40.78 7.17 20.19
N THR A 291 -40.44 6.24 21.08
CA THR A 291 -39.14 5.53 21.16
C THR A 291 -39.33 4.01 21.19
N SER A 292 -40.56 3.53 21.43
CA SER A 292 -40.88 2.15 21.77
C SER A 292 -41.07 1.23 20.56
N GLY A 293 -41.34 1.81 19.38
CA GLY A 293 -41.75 1.07 18.18
C GLY A 293 -43.22 0.62 18.23
N VAL A 294 -44.06 1.32 19.01
CA VAL A 294 -45.49 1.07 19.16
C VAL A 294 -46.26 2.25 18.56
N ALA A 295 -47.38 1.96 17.89
CA ALA A 295 -48.16 3.00 17.21
C ALA A 295 -48.90 3.92 18.21
N GLY A 296 -48.41 5.15 18.31
CA GLY A 296 -48.92 6.23 19.17
C GLY A 296 -47.78 6.87 19.97
N PRO A 297 -47.85 8.17 20.28
CA PRO A 297 -46.79 8.84 21.01
C PRO A 297 -46.67 8.32 22.45
N GLU A 298 -45.45 8.06 22.91
CA GLU A 298 -45.15 7.81 24.33
C GLU A 298 -45.04 9.14 25.09
N PHE A 299 -44.46 10.16 24.45
CA PHE A 299 -44.23 11.47 25.02
C PHE A 299 -45.24 12.51 24.49
N THR A 300 -45.51 13.52 25.32
CA THR A 300 -46.27 14.72 24.92
C THR A 300 -45.42 16.00 25.01
N ILE A 301 -44.18 15.84 25.48
CA ILE A 301 -43.12 16.84 25.49
C ILE A 301 -42.21 16.71 24.26
N THR A 302 -41.26 17.63 24.06
CA THR A 302 -40.25 17.60 22.98
C THR A 302 -39.23 16.44 23.09
N ARG A 303 -39.70 15.19 22.98
CA ARG A 303 -38.89 13.96 23.08
C ARG A 303 -39.41 12.84 22.19
N GLY A 304 -38.52 12.16 21.48
CA GLY A 304 -38.79 10.85 20.91
C GLY A 304 -37.53 10.17 20.37
N ASN A 305 -37.67 9.42 19.28
CA ASN A 305 -36.64 8.52 18.80
C ASN A 305 -35.31 9.20 18.42
N ASN A 306 -35.35 10.41 17.88
CA ASN A 306 -34.18 11.02 17.21
C ASN A 306 -33.50 12.08 18.10
N VAL A 307 -34.28 12.73 18.97
CA VAL A 307 -33.84 13.83 19.83
C VAL A 307 -34.71 13.93 21.09
N TYR A 308 -34.10 14.36 22.18
CA TYR A 308 -34.76 14.89 23.37
C TYR A 308 -34.29 16.33 23.58
N ALA A 309 -35.20 17.30 23.43
CA ALA A 309 -34.90 18.71 23.60
C ALA A 309 -35.46 19.24 24.93
N TYR A 310 -34.60 19.88 25.71
CA TYR A 310 -34.89 20.41 27.04
C TYR A 310 -34.03 21.65 27.32
N GLU A 311 -34.30 22.33 28.43
CA GLU A 311 -33.44 23.40 28.98
C GLU A 311 -32.51 22.87 30.08
N ASP A 312 -31.28 23.40 30.15
CA ASP A 312 -30.33 23.20 31.24
C ASP A 312 -29.58 24.50 31.60
N GLU A 313 -30.28 25.48 32.18
CA GLU A 313 -29.68 26.75 32.66
C GLU A 313 -28.64 26.56 33.79
N SER A 314 -28.31 25.32 34.17
CA SER A 314 -27.54 24.98 35.36
C SER A 314 -26.20 24.25 35.09
N ASP A 315 -25.80 24.00 33.83
CA ASP A 315 -24.62 23.16 33.46
C ASP A 315 -24.60 21.82 34.22
N THR A 316 -25.72 21.10 34.12
CA THR A 316 -25.87 19.77 34.74
C THR A 316 -25.68 18.64 33.73
N ASN A 317 -25.92 18.90 32.43
CA ASN A 317 -26.12 17.93 31.35
C ASN A 317 -27.12 16.82 31.72
N GLU A 318 -28.14 17.18 32.49
CA GLU A 318 -29.26 16.32 32.90
C GLU A 318 -30.58 16.93 32.39
N PRO A 319 -31.52 16.15 31.84
CA PRO A 319 -32.72 16.70 31.22
C PRO A 319 -33.61 17.52 32.17
N GLY A 320 -33.59 18.85 32.01
CA GLY A 320 -34.39 19.83 32.74
C GLY A 320 -35.81 19.99 32.19
N TYR A 321 -36.21 21.23 31.88
CA TYR A 321 -37.58 21.51 31.43
C TYR A 321 -37.78 21.24 29.92
N SER A 322 -38.92 20.64 29.55
CA SER A 322 -39.40 20.53 28.17
C SER A 322 -40.86 20.97 28.07
N PRO A 323 -41.26 21.73 27.04
CA PRO A 323 -42.66 22.11 26.82
C PRO A 323 -43.55 20.91 26.52
N ASP A 324 -44.77 20.90 27.06
CA ASP A 324 -45.78 19.86 26.89
C ASP A 324 -46.89 20.31 25.91
N GLY A 325 -46.94 19.70 24.72
CA GLY A 325 -48.00 19.90 23.73
C GLY A 325 -49.31 19.15 24.05
N GLY A 326 -49.34 18.39 25.15
CA GLY A 326 -50.46 17.59 25.62
C GLY A 326 -50.85 16.46 24.68
N GLN A 327 -52.01 15.83 24.96
CA GLN A 327 -52.51 14.68 24.17
C GLN A 327 -52.81 14.99 22.69
N GLY A 328 -52.78 16.25 22.27
CA GLY A 328 -52.92 16.68 20.88
C GLY A 328 -51.61 17.09 20.21
N LEU A 329 -50.47 17.01 20.92
CA LEU A 329 -49.15 17.41 20.42
C LEU A 329 -49.14 18.83 19.82
N GLN A 330 -49.72 19.79 20.54
CA GLN A 330 -49.95 21.17 20.08
C GLN A 330 -48.88 22.14 20.59
N PHE A 331 -47.73 22.15 19.95
CA PHE A 331 -46.60 23.04 20.25
C PHE A 331 -46.75 24.41 19.55
N ASP A 332 -47.87 25.10 19.81
CA ASP A 332 -48.16 26.45 19.30
C ASP A 332 -48.00 27.52 20.40
N PHE A 333 -46.73 27.76 20.77
CA PHE A 333 -46.37 28.65 21.88
C PHE A 333 -46.05 30.08 21.42
N PRO A 334 -46.34 31.11 22.24
CA PRO A 334 -45.96 32.48 21.95
C PRO A 334 -44.43 32.65 21.92
N LEU A 335 -43.96 33.63 21.15
CA LEU A 335 -42.57 34.06 21.09
C LEU A 335 -42.58 35.59 21.13
N ASP A 336 -41.92 36.16 22.12
CA ASP A 336 -41.65 37.59 22.24
C ASP A 336 -40.13 37.78 22.28
N LEU A 337 -39.62 38.54 21.31
CA LEU A 337 -38.18 38.81 21.13
C LEU A 337 -37.76 40.15 21.77
N ASP A 338 -38.73 40.94 22.26
CA ASP A 338 -38.47 42.16 23.03
C ASP A 338 -38.43 41.84 24.56
N GLN A 339 -38.44 40.56 24.93
CA GLN A 339 -38.38 40.05 26.31
C GLN A 339 -37.20 39.07 26.48
N ALA A 340 -36.86 38.76 27.73
CA ALA A 340 -35.80 37.82 28.04
C ALA A 340 -36.16 36.37 27.61
N PRO A 341 -35.21 35.53 27.15
CA PRO A 341 -35.46 34.24 26.51
C PRO A 341 -36.33 33.26 27.31
N GLU A 342 -36.29 33.31 28.64
CA GLU A 342 -37.05 32.47 29.56
C GLU A 342 -38.57 32.67 29.40
N VAL A 343 -39.00 33.87 28.98
CA VAL A 343 -40.41 34.21 28.69
C VAL A 343 -40.93 33.45 27.47
N SER A 344 -40.03 33.03 26.58
CA SER A 344 -40.33 32.36 25.31
C SER A 344 -39.83 30.90 25.25
N ARG A 345 -39.37 30.33 26.39
CA ARG A 345 -38.70 29.01 26.49
C ARG A 345 -39.46 27.88 25.76
N ASP A 346 -40.79 27.83 25.88
CA ASP A 346 -41.60 26.81 25.21
C ASP A 346 -41.46 26.85 23.67
N ALA A 347 -41.46 28.04 23.07
CA ALA A 347 -41.33 28.22 21.62
C ALA A 347 -39.89 27.96 21.14
N ILE A 348 -38.91 28.27 21.99
CA ILE A 348 -37.48 28.09 21.74
C ILE A 348 -37.13 26.59 21.68
N ILE A 349 -37.46 25.82 22.73
CA ILE A 349 -37.21 24.37 22.77
C ILE A 349 -38.01 23.64 21.67
N THR A 350 -39.22 24.13 21.34
CA THR A 350 -40.01 23.63 20.20
C THR A 350 -39.27 23.79 18.86
N ASN A 351 -38.57 24.91 18.65
CA ASN A 351 -37.78 25.14 17.44
C ASN A 351 -36.55 24.21 17.37
N LEU A 352 -35.84 24.05 18.48
CA LEU A 352 -34.69 23.13 18.61
C LEU A 352 -35.06 21.67 18.31
N PHE A 353 -36.18 21.23 18.88
CA PHE A 353 -36.74 19.90 18.65
C PHE A 353 -37.14 19.68 17.18
N TYR A 354 -37.82 20.65 16.58
CA TYR A 354 -38.21 20.60 15.17
C TYR A 354 -36.98 20.50 14.26
N MET A 355 -35.97 21.35 14.45
CA MET A 355 -34.78 21.35 13.60
C MET A 355 -33.97 20.06 13.70
N ASN A 356 -33.71 19.54 14.90
CA ASN A 356 -32.98 18.27 15.07
C ASN A 356 -33.70 17.09 14.38
N ASN A 357 -35.04 17.03 14.45
CA ASN A 357 -35.79 16.00 13.73
C ASN A 357 -35.80 16.21 12.21
N MET A 358 -35.86 17.46 11.72
CA MET A 358 -35.76 17.74 10.28
C MET A 358 -34.39 17.35 9.73
N LEU A 359 -33.31 17.67 10.45
CA LEU A 359 -31.95 17.28 10.11
C LEU A 359 -31.83 15.75 10.04
N HIS A 360 -32.31 15.04 11.08
CA HIS A 360 -32.40 13.57 11.07
C HIS A 360 -33.14 13.04 9.84
N ASP A 361 -34.40 13.46 9.63
CA ASP A 361 -35.29 12.90 8.60
C ASP A 361 -34.81 13.22 7.16
N ILE A 362 -34.14 14.36 6.95
CA ILE A 362 -33.51 14.69 5.66
C ILE A 362 -32.24 13.85 5.47
N LEU A 363 -31.30 13.88 6.42
CA LEU A 363 -30.00 13.19 6.28
C LEU A 363 -30.15 11.67 6.17
N TYR A 364 -31.20 11.09 6.77
CA TYR A 364 -31.61 9.69 6.59
C TYR A 364 -31.76 9.30 5.11
N ARG A 365 -32.38 10.18 4.31
CA ARG A 365 -32.65 9.94 2.87
C ARG A 365 -31.41 10.09 1.99
N HIS A 366 -30.45 10.90 2.41
CA HIS A 366 -29.15 11.03 1.72
C HIS A 366 -28.11 10.00 2.22
N GLY A 367 -28.52 9.15 3.17
CA GLY A 367 -27.81 7.93 3.54
C GLY A 367 -27.22 7.90 4.95
N PHE A 368 -27.47 8.90 5.79
CA PHE A 368 -27.14 8.87 7.22
C PHE A 368 -28.26 8.18 8.00
N ASN A 369 -28.31 6.86 7.87
CA ASN A 369 -29.31 5.97 8.48
C ASN A 369 -28.65 5.03 9.51
N GLU A 370 -29.40 4.07 10.06
CA GLU A 370 -28.98 3.30 11.23
C GLU A 370 -27.66 2.55 11.03
N VAL A 371 -27.42 1.96 9.85
CA VAL A 371 -26.15 1.26 9.59
C VAL A 371 -24.97 2.20 9.33
N ALA A 372 -25.24 3.48 9.06
CA ALA A 372 -24.26 4.55 8.93
C ALA A 372 -24.09 5.37 10.23
N GLY A 373 -24.65 4.92 11.35
CA GLY A 373 -24.44 5.52 12.67
C GLY A 373 -25.16 6.85 12.89
N ASN A 374 -26.43 6.95 12.50
CA ASN A 374 -27.27 8.10 12.87
C ASN A 374 -27.79 8.01 14.31
N PHE A 375 -28.14 9.15 14.88
CA PHE A 375 -28.56 9.29 16.28
C PHE A 375 -30.01 8.83 16.49
N GLN A 376 -30.21 7.64 17.08
CA GLN A 376 -31.53 7.04 17.30
C GLN A 376 -31.61 6.24 18.62
N GLN A 377 -32.60 6.55 19.47
CA GLN A 377 -32.96 5.77 20.65
C GLN A 377 -33.31 4.31 20.31
N ASN A 378 -33.92 4.07 19.13
CA ASN A 378 -34.33 2.75 18.68
C ASN A 378 -34.12 2.60 17.17
N ASN A 379 -33.29 1.64 16.77
CA ASN A 379 -32.99 1.40 15.36
C ASN A 379 -33.99 0.45 14.69
N TYR A 380 -35.07 0.07 15.38
CA TYR A 380 -36.19 -0.76 14.89
C TYR A 380 -35.75 -2.08 14.21
N GLY A 381 -34.59 -2.62 14.60
CA GLY A 381 -33.99 -3.82 14.01
C GLY A 381 -33.35 -3.62 12.64
N LYS A 382 -33.17 -2.39 12.17
CA LYS A 382 -32.58 -2.04 10.87
C LYS A 382 -31.04 -2.18 10.85
N GLY A 383 -30.34 -2.02 11.98
CA GLY A 383 -28.87 -2.11 12.09
C GLY A 383 -28.30 -1.04 13.02
N GLY A 384 -26.98 -0.83 12.99
CA GLY A 384 -26.28 0.12 13.87
C GLY A 384 -26.37 -0.19 15.35
N THR A 385 -25.93 0.78 16.17
CA THR A 385 -26.04 0.75 17.63
C THR A 385 -26.86 1.94 18.09
N GLY A 386 -28.17 1.73 18.32
CA GLY A 386 -29.03 2.76 18.89
C GLY A 386 -28.84 2.91 20.41
N ASP A 387 -29.80 3.59 21.05
CA ASP A 387 -29.69 4.18 22.40
C ASP A 387 -28.85 5.47 22.39
N ASP A 388 -28.85 6.18 21.25
CA ASP A 388 -27.93 7.29 20.97
C ASP A 388 -28.56 8.52 20.29
N TYR A 389 -29.86 8.75 20.53
CA TYR A 389 -30.58 9.98 20.17
C TYR A 389 -29.87 11.25 20.64
N VAL A 390 -30.07 12.37 19.94
CA VAL A 390 -29.45 13.65 20.31
C VAL A 390 -30.05 14.18 21.62
N LEU A 391 -29.20 14.54 22.58
CA LEU A 391 -29.55 15.37 23.73
C LEU A 391 -29.37 16.84 23.31
N ALA A 392 -30.46 17.60 23.22
CA ALA A 392 -30.44 18.97 22.69
C ALA A 392 -30.80 19.97 23.80
N GLU A 393 -29.77 20.63 24.32
CA GLU A 393 -29.79 21.42 25.55
C GLU A 393 -29.91 22.90 25.18
N ALA A 394 -31.07 23.50 25.44
CA ALA A 394 -31.36 24.91 25.20
C ALA A 394 -31.04 25.76 26.43
N GLN A 395 -30.69 27.03 26.22
CA GLN A 395 -30.41 28.00 27.30
C GLN A 395 -29.32 27.50 28.26
N ASP A 396 -28.36 26.71 27.73
CA ASP A 396 -27.42 25.94 28.52
C ASP A 396 -26.49 26.85 29.35
N GLY A 397 -26.38 26.57 30.65
CA GLY A 397 -25.62 27.39 31.62
C GLY A 397 -24.10 27.35 31.45
N GLY A 398 -23.57 26.41 30.64
CA GLY A 398 -22.13 26.17 30.46
C GLY A 398 -21.41 27.19 29.58
N GLY A 399 -22.12 28.10 28.90
CA GLY A 399 -21.52 29.05 27.97
C GLY A 399 -22.43 30.20 27.50
N THR A 400 -21.83 31.12 26.72
CA THR A 400 -22.52 32.21 26.01
C THR A 400 -21.76 32.54 24.71
N ASN A 401 -22.41 33.19 23.74
CA ASN A 401 -21.83 33.62 22.46
C ASN A 401 -21.12 32.49 21.69
N ASN A 402 -21.72 31.30 21.68
CA ASN A 402 -21.10 30.04 21.26
C ASN A 402 -22.24 28.99 21.07
N ALA A 403 -21.92 27.82 20.52
CA ALA A 403 -22.71 26.59 20.58
C ALA A 403 -21.73 25.40 20.41
N ASN A 404 -22.15 24.17 20.73
CA ASN A 404 -21.28 23.00 20.55
C ASN A 404 -22.04 21.69 20.36
N PHE A 405 -21.36 20.71 19.75
CA PHE A 405 -21.83 19.34 19.62
C PHE A 405 -20.74 18.33 20.02
N ALA A 406 -21.03 17.52 21.03
CA ALA A 406 -20.21 16.38 21.42
C ALA A 406 -20.57 15.12 20.62
N THR A 407 -19.60 14.54 19.89
CA THR A 407 -19.83 13.36 19.03
C THR A 407 -19.03 12.12 19.47
N PRO A 408 -19.60 11.26 20.35
CA PRO A 408 -19.01 9.95 20.66
C PRO A 408 -19.28 8.90 19.57
N ASP A 409 -18.72 7.69 19.73
CA ASP A 409 -18.97 6.51 18.86
C ASP A 409 -20.48 6.20 18.71
N ASP A 410 -20.87 5.49 17.63
CA ASP A 410 -22.17 4.80 17.47
C ASP A 410 -22.59 4.05 18.76
N GLY A 411 -23.84 4.27 19.21
CA GLY A 411 -24.34 3.72 20.49
C GLY A 411 -24.09 4.58 21.73
N PHE A 412 -23.72 5.84 21.56
CA PHE A 412 -23.68 6.86 22.62
C PHE A 412 -24.29 8.17 22.11
N SER A 413 -25.22 8.77 22.86
CA SER A 413 -25.90 10.01 22.47
C SER A 413 -24.93 11.13 22.09
N GLY A 414 -25.17 11.74 20.92
CA GLY A 414 -24.63 13.07 20.63
C GLY A 414 -25.29 14.10 21.54
N ARG A 415 -24.56 15.15 21.93
CA ARG A 415 -25.08 16.20 22.82
C ARG A 415 -24.80 17.58 22.24
N MET A 416 -25.86 18.35 22.00
CA MET A 416 -25.86 19.68 21.40
C MET A 416 -26.17 20.71 22.50
N GLN A 417 -25.23 21.59 22.83
CA GLN A 417 -25.39 22.63 23.85
C GLN A 417 -25.57 24.00 23.19
N MET A 418 -26.78 24.56 23.27
CA MET A 418 -27.20 25.80 22.63
C MET A 418 -27.24 26.94 23.65
N TYR A 419 -26.31 27.88 23.53
CA TYR A 419 -26.15 28.97 24.49
C TYR A 419 -26.93 30.24 24.16
N LEU A 420 -27.04 31.12 25.14
CA LEU A 420 -27.49 32.50 24.96
C LEU A 420 -26.38 33.38 24.37
N TRP A 421 -26.79 34.37 23.59
CA TRP A 421 -25.93 35.34 22.91
C TRP A 421 -26.24 36.75 23.42
N PRO A 422 -25.49 37.23 24.43
CA PRO A 422 -25.64 38.55 25.01
C PRO A 422 -25.72 39.70 23.99
N SER A 423 -26.80 40.47 24.11
CA SER A 423 -27.09 41.70 23.36
C SER A 423 -26.10 42.85 23.63
N GLY A 424 -25.21 42.68 24.61
CA GLY A 424 -24.04 43.50 24.88
C GLY A 424 -23.13 42.85 25.94
N ALA A 425 -21.93 43.39 26.14
CA ALA A 425 -21.04 42.91 27.20
C ALA A 425 -21.66 43.11 28.59
N PRO A 426 -21.58 42.12 29.51
CA PRO A 426 -22.41 42.07 30.71
C PRO A 426 -22.25 43.30 31.61
N ALA A 427 -23.38 43.79 32.11
CA ALA A 427 -23.49 44.97 32.96
C ALA A 427 -23.09 44.67 34.42
N LEU A 428 -21.91 44.08 34.64
CA LEU A 428 -21.41 43.72 35.98
C LEU A 428 -21.26 44.93 36.93
N LEU A 429 -21.39 46.16 36.43
CA LEU A 429 -21.43 47.40 37.20
C LEU A 429 -22.68 48.24 36.87
N THR A 430 -23.56 48.45 37.84
CA THR A 430 -24.67 49.41 37.77
C THR A 430 -24.35 50.64 38.63
N VAL A 431 -24.40 51.86 38.07
CA VAL A 431 -24.34 53.10 38.84
C VAL A 431 -25.76 53.53 39.22
N LEU A 432 -26.02 53.64 40.53
CA LEU A 432 -27.33 53.99 41.08
C LEU A 432 -27.50 55.51 41.32
N ALA A 433 -26.38 56.21 41.58
CA ALA A 433 -26.35 57.65 41.79
C ALA A 433 -24.91 58.19 41.56
N PRO A 434 -24.72 59.47 41.17
CA PRO A 434 -25.75 60.48 40.90
C PRO A 434 -26.46 60.27 39.57
N ALA A 435 -27.68 60.83 39.45
CA ALA A 435 -28.64 60.51 38.40
C ALA A 435 -28.23 60.94 36.97
N ASP A 436 -27.21 61.78 36.82
CA ASP A 436 -26.66 62.21 35.53
C ASP A 436 -25.58 61.26 34.98
N ILE A 437 -25.12 60.30 35.78
CA ILE A 437 -24.26 59.18 35.36
C ILE A 437 -24.82 57.81 35.77
N ALA A 438 -26.07 57.75 36.22
CA ALA A 438 -26.74 56.52 36.61
C ALA A 438 -27.11 55.68 35.37
N GLY A 439 -26.95 54.36 35.47
CA GLY A 439 -27.10 53.42 34.36
C GLY A 439 -26.16 52.23 34.49
N GLU A 440 -26.16 51.39 33.46
CA GLU A 440 -25.34 50.17 33.39
C GLU A 440 -24.02 50.42 32.65
N TYR A 441 -22.97 49.77 33.13
CA TYR A 441 -21.60 49.94 32.64
C TYR A 441 -20.98 48.57 32.39
N SER A 442 -20.54 48.33 31.16
CA SER A 442 -19.73 47.16 30.82
C SER A 442 -18.49 47.11 31.71
N ALA A 443 -18.33 45.98 32.39
CA ALA A 443 -17.19 45.65 33.23
C ALA A 443 -16.88 44.15 33.10
N VAL A 444 -15.61 43.78 33.22
CA VAL A 444 -15.14 42.38 33.10
C VAL A 444 -14.54 41.95 34.43
N GLU A 445 -14.95 40.80 34.96
CA GLU A 445 -14.44 40.27 36.23
C GLU A 445 -12.96 39.85 36.13
N ALA A 446 -12.26 39.86 37.27
CA ALA A 446 -10.93 39.26 37.36
C ALA A 446 -11.00 37.73 37.32
N SER A 447 -10.03 37.09 36.66
CA SER A 447 -9.84 35.63 36.75
C SER A 447 -9.14 35.21 38.07
N PHE A 448 -9.31 36.00 39.14
CA PHE A 448 -8.72 35.78 40.45
C PHE A 448 -9.55 36.47 41.54
N GLY A 449 -9.47 35.93 42.76
CA GLY A 449 -10.35 36.30 43.86
C GLY A 449 -11.66 35.50 43.85
N PRO A 450 -12.59 35.78 44.78
CA PRO A 450 -13.91 35.15 44.79
C PRO A 450 -14.84 35.79 43.75
N ASP A 451 -15.70 34.99 43.13
CA ASP A 451 -16.78 35.43 42.24
C ASP A 451 -17.81 36.35 42.90
N ILE A 452 -18.37 37.27 42.11
CA ILE A 452 -19.55 38.09 42.45
C ILE A 452 -20.83 37.22 42.37
N THR A 453 -20.95 36.29 43.33
CA THR A 453 -22.10 35.39 43.50
C THR A 453 -23.30 36.05 44.19
N THR A 454 -23.12 37.22 44.79
CA THR A 454 -24.20 38.02 45.41
C THR A 454 -24.02 39.50 45.07
N PRO A 455 -25.10 40.29 44.88
CA PRO A 455 -24.97 41.70 44.51
C PRO A 455 -24.29 42.55 45.60
N ILE A 456 -23.13 43.13 45.29
CA ILE A 456 -22.34 43.97 46.20
C ILE A 456 -22.65 45.43 45.93
N SER A 457 -23.42 46.07 46.82
CA SER A 457 -23.86 47.47 46.65
C SER A 457 -23.22 48.39 47.68
N SER A 458 -22.50 49.43 47.24
CA SER A 458 -21.87 50.42 48.13
C SER A 458 -21.53 51.74 47.42
N GLU A 459 -21.08 52.70 48.20
CA GLU A 459 -20.41 53.92 47.71
C GLU A 459 -19.01 53.55 47.17
N ILE A 460 -18.61 54.10 46.03
CA ILE A 460 -17.24 53.94 45.51
C ILE A 460 -16.33 55.06 46.05
N VAL A 461 -15.05 54.73 46.31
CA VAL A 461 -14.02 55.69 46.73
C VAL A 461 -12.75 55.49 45.92
N LEU A 462 -12.15 56.60 45.50
CA LEU A 462 -10.87 56.61 44.80
C LEU A 462 -9.74 56.24 45.77
N TYR A 463 -8.88 55.30 45.38
CA TYR A 463 -7.70 54.94 46.17
C TYR A 463 -6.71 56.11 46.21
N ASP A 464 -6.02 56.31 47.33
CA ASP A 464 -4.95 57.31 47.47
C ASP A 464 -3.71 56.70 48.14
N ASP A 465 -2.58 56.74 47.45
CA ASP A 465 -1.27 56.22 47.87
C ASP A 465 -0.16 57.28 47.98
N ASP A 466 -0.46 58.58 47.77
CA ASP A 466 0.50 59.71 47.80
C ASP A 466 1.71 59.56 46.83
N ASN A 467 1.61 58.69 45.81
CA ASN A 467 2.68 58.45 44.82
C ASN A 467 2.42 59.15 43.48
N GLY A 468 3.39 59.14 42.55
CA GLY A 468 3.32 59.86 41.26
C GLY A 468 2.16 59.47 40.33
N THR A 469 1.52 58.33 40.58
CA THR A 469 0.27 57.87 39.97
C THR A 469 -0.73 57.52 41.08
N THR A 470 -1.13 58.54 41.86
CA THR A 470 -1.79 58.52 43.19
C THR A 470 -2.98 57.58 43.43
N THR A 471 -3.44 56.82 42.45
CA THR A 471 -4.65 55.98 42.52
C THR A 471 -4.39 54.55 42.03
N ASP A 472 -3.14 54.20 41.70
CA ASP A 472 -2.85 52.91 41.09
C ASP A 472 -2.73 51.77 42.12
N ALA A 473 -2.63 52.07 43.42
CA ALA A 473 -2.59 51.07 44.50
C ALA A 473 -1.41 50.09 44.40
N CYS A 474 -0.29 50.50 43.79
CA CYS A 474 0.97 49.76 43.90
C CYS A 474 1.59 49.86 45.31
N GLU A 475 1.36 50.96 46.00
CA GLU A 475 1.68 51.17 47.43
C GLU A 475 0.41 51.07 48.32
N ALA A 476 0.58 51.21 49.64
CA ALA A 476 -0.49 51.04 50.62
C ALA A 476 -1.24 52.36 50.91
N ALA A 477 -2.57 52.31 50.93
CA ALA A 477 -3.46 53.46 51.04
C ALA A 477 -3.17 54.39 52.23
N ILE A 478 -3.04 55.69 51.93
CA ILE A 478 -3.10 56.74 52.95
C ILE A 478 -4.55 57.06 53.37
N ASN A 479 -5.53 56.84 52.49
CA ASN A 479 -6.96 57.08 52.74
C ASN A 479 -7.74 55.83 53.17
N ALA A 480 -7.09 54.82 53.76
CA ALA A 480 -7.72 53.55 54.16
C ALA A 480 -9.00 53.69 55.02
N PHE A 481 -9.09 54.72 55.86
CA PHE A 481 -10.31 55.00 56.65
C PHE A 481 -11.53 55.35 55.78
N GLU A 482 -11.32 55.87 54.57
CA GLU A 482 -12.39 56.24 53.63
C GLU A 482 -12.78 55.07 52.71
N ILE A 483 -11.85 54.14 52.47
CA ILE A 483 -12.03 52.89 51.71
C ILE A 483 -12.75 51.81 52.54
N ALA A 484 -12.55 51.77 53.86
CA ALA A 484 -13.08 50.72 54.73
C ALA A 484 -14.61 50.53 54.61
N GLY A 485 -15.03 49.34 54.19
CA GLY A 485 -16.45 48.98 53.96
C GLY A 485 -17.02 49.42 52.61
N LYS A 486 -16.18 49.90 51.68
CA LYS A 486 -16.58 50.44 50.38
C LYS A 486 -15.91 49.73 49.21
N ILE A 487 -16.31 50.10 47.99
CA ILE A 487 -15.70 49.60 46.76
C ILE A 487 -14.59 50.58 46.36
N ALA A 488 -13.36 50.08 46.21
CA ALA A 488 -12.22 50.92 45.84
C ALA A 488 -12.14 51.09 44.31
N VAL A 489 -11.84 52.30 43.83
CA VAL A 489 -11.51 52.59 42.44
C VAL A 489 -10.01 52.78 42.33
N VAL A 490 -9.36 52.00 41.46
CA VAL A 490 -7.90 52.04 41.24
C VAL A 490 -7.56 52.14 39.75
N ASP A 491 -6.47 52.81 39.39
CA ASP A 491 -5.97 52.86 38.01
C ASP A 491 -5.05 51.67 37.67
N ARG A 492 -5.16 51.16 36.44
CA ARG A 492 -4.18 50.20 35.89
C ARG A 492 -2.81 50.89 35.81
N GLY A 493 -1.80 50.24 36.39
CA GLY A 493 -0.44 50.76 36.53
C GLY A 493 0.60 49.65 36.34
N ASN A 494 1.83 49.86 36.81
CA ASN A 494 2.96 48.98 36.50
C ASN A 494 3.09 47.74 37.42
N CYS A 495 2.37 47.69 38.54
CA CYS A 495 2.31 46.51 39.40
C CYS A 495 1.19 45.52 39.02
N ASN A 496 1.35 44.25 39.43
CA ASN A 496 0.38 43.17 39.24
C ASN A 496 -1.00 43.54 39.81
N PHE A 497 -2.08 43.23 39.08
CA PHE A 497 -3.47 43.43 39.50
C PHE A 497 -3.77 42.83 40.87
N ILE A 498 -3.23 41.64 41.19
CA ILE A 498 -3.44 40.98 42.48
C ILE A 498 -2.91 41.85 43.62
N ASN A 499 -1.76 42.51 43.46
CA ASN A 499 -1.21 43.41 44.47
C ASN A 499 -2.12 44.62 44.70
N LYS A 500 -2.71 45.19 43.63
CA LYS A 500 -3.66 46.31 43.72
C LYS A 500 -4.89 45.93 44.54
N VAL A 501 -5.47 44.76 44.25
CA VAL A 501 -6.65 44.25 44.96
C VAL A 501 -6.31 43.91 46.42
N GLN A 502 -5.17 43.27 46.69
CA GLN A 502 -4.68 43.06 48.06
C GLN A 502 -4.43 44.36 48.82
N ASN A 503 -3.91 45.41 48.16
CA ASN A 503 -3.67 46.71 48.77
C ASN A 503 -4.98 47.46 49.08
N ALA A 504 -6.06 47.21 48.34
CA ALA A 504 -7.41 47.65 48.66
C ALA A 504 -8.08 46.80 49.76
N GLU A 505 -7.90 45.49 49.74
CA GLU A 505 -8.35 44.56 50.79
C GLU A 505 -7.73 44.89 52.15
N ASN A 506 -6.42 45.14 52.19
CA ASN A 506 -5.71 45.61 53.39
C ASN A 506 -6.17 47.00 53.86
N ALA A 507 -6.70 47.82 52.97
CA ALA A 507 -7.35 49.10 53.29
C ALA A 507 -8.84 48.92 53.72
N GLY A 508 -9.36 47.70 53.72
CA GLY A 508 -10.72 47.36 54.15
C GLY A 508 -11.79 47.47 53.05
N ALA A 509 -11.42 47.50 51.77
CA ALA A 509 -12.37 47.45 50.67
C ALA A 509 -13.17 46.14 50.67
N ILE A 510 -14.39 46.17 50.13
CA ILE A 510 -15.25 44.98 49.96
C ILE A 510 -15.32 44.47 48.51
N ALA A 511 -14.90 45.28 47.54
CA ALA A 511 -14.61 44.91 46.15
C ALA A 511 -13.75 46.01 45.51
N VAL A 512 -13.22 45.76 44.30
CA VAL A 512 -12.38 46.72 43.56
C VAL A 512 -12.84 46.91 42.12
N ILE A 513 -12.88 48.17 41.67
CA ILE A 513 -13.08 48.56 40.26
C ILE A 513 -11.74 49.08 39.73
N VAL A 514 -11.16 48.37 38.77
CA VAL A 514 -9.91 48.75 38.11
C VAL A 514 -10.23 49.49 36.82
N VAL A 515 -9.68 50.70 36.64
CA VAL A 515 -9.84 51.48 35.42
C VAL A 515 -8.72 51.16 34.45
N ASN A 516 -9.06 50.78 33.22
CA ASN A 516 -8.06 50.54 32.18
C ASN A 516 -7.28 51.84 31.86
N ASN A 517 -5.96 51.73 31.66
CA ASN A 517 -5.08 52.87 31.38
C ASN A 517 -4.82 53.10 29.88
N THR A 518 -5.37 52.25 29.01
CA THR A 518 -5.48 52.46 27.57
C THR A 518 -6.94 52.74 27.17
N PRO A 519 -7.21 53.43 26.05
CA PRO A 519 -8.57 53.71 25.56
C PRO A 519 -9.28 52.48 24.95
N ALA A 520 -8.85 51.27 25.32
CA ALA A 520 -9.43 50.01 24.87
C ALA A 520 -10.59 49.55 25.77
N ALA A 521 -11.24 48.45 25.38
CA ALA A 521 -12.19 47.72 26.21
C ALA A 521 -11.61 47.33 27.60
N PRO A 522 -12.46 47.06 28.60
CA PRO A 522 -12.02 46.31 29.77
C PRO A 522 -11.51 44.91 29.36
N ILE A 523 -10.54 44.38 30.10
CA ILE A 523 -9.97 43.04 29.89
C ILE A 523 -10.07 42.21 31.16
N ALA A 524 -10.18 40.89 31.02
CA ALA A 524 -10.09 39.97 32.15
C ALA A 524 -8.73 40.11 32.84
N MET A 525 -8.74 40.42 34.13
CA MET A 525 -7.51 40.62 34.90
C MET A 525 -7.00 39.28 35.42
N SER A 526 -5.79 38.89 35.06
CA SER A 526 -5.19 37.61 35.43
C SER A 526 -3.83 37.78 36.12
N GLY A 527 -3.39 36.74 36.84
CA GLY A 527 -2.12 36.71 37.56
C GLY A 527 -2.02 35.50 38.50
N SER A 528 -0.85 35.31 39.12
CA SER A 528 -0.63 34.26 40.12
C SER A 528 -0.59 34.83 41.55
N GLY A 529 -1.48 34.34 42.41
CA GLY A 529 -1.66 34.81 43.79
C GLY A 529 -3.10 34.55 44.29
N PHE A 530 -3.48 35.22 45.39
CA PHE A 530 -4.82 35.15 45.97
C PHE A 530 -5.25 36.53 46.49
N ALA A 531 -6.49 36.92 46.27
CA ALA A 531 -7.14 38.07 46.89
C ALA A 531 -8.47 37.62 47.52
N GLY A 532 -8.85 38.18 48.67
CA GLY A 532 -10.05 37.78 49.42
C GLY A 532 -11.32 38.53 49.04
N ILE A 533 -11.26 39.50 48.11
CA ILE A 533 -12.39 40.31 47.65
C ILE A 533 -12.50 40.29 46.10
N PRO A 534 -13.72 40.38 45.54
CA PRO A 534 -13.93 40.39 44.10
C PRO A 534 -13.40 41.68 43.46
N SER A 535 -13.08 41.62 42.15
CA SER A 535 -12.72 42.80 41.39
C SER A 535 -13.16 42.73 39.93
N VAL A 536 -13.42 43.90 39.33
CA VAL A 536 -13.80 44.07 37.92
C VAL A 536 -12.95 45.14 37.26
N MET A 537 -12.71 45.06 35.95
CA MET A 537 -12.15 46.12 35.13
C MET A 537 -13.23 46.87 34.34
N ILE A 538 -13.10 48.19 34.22
CA ILE A 538 -13.88 49.05 33.32
C ILE A 538 -13.00 49.80 32.33
N SER A 539 -13.59 50.26 31.22
CA SER A 539 -12.90 51.07 30.21
C SER A 539 -12.36 52.39 30.78
N GLN A 540 -11.32 52.94 30.14
CA GLN A 540 -10.75 54.23 30.52
C GLN A 540 -11.77 55.38 30.49
N VAL A 541 -12.69 55.37 29.53
CA VAL A 541 -13.73 56.40 29.38
C VAL A 541 -14.68 56.37 30.57
N ASN A 542 -15.17 55.17 30.92
CA ASN A 542 -16.10 54.98 32.03
C ASN A 542 -15.44 55.29 33.37
N GLY A 543 -14.22 54.80 33.60
CA GLY A 543 -13.48 55.09 34.82
C GLY A 543 -13.13 56.58 34.99
N ASN A 544 -12.83 57.29 33.91
CA ASN A 544 -12.62 58.74 33.97
C ASN A 544 -13.90 59.51 34.32
N LEU A 545 -15.08 59.05 33.89
CA LEU A 545 -16.37 59.62 34.28
C LEU A 545 -16.64 59.45 35.79
N LEU A 546 -16.40 58.25 36.33
CA LEU A 546 -16.52 57.98 37.78
C LEU A 546 -15.51 58.81 38.59
N LYS A 547 -14.24 58.85 38.18
CA LYS A 547 -13.18 59.63 38.86
C LYS A 547 -13.46 61.14 38.84
N ALA A 548 -14.06 61.67 37.76
CA ALA A 548 -14.45 63.07 37.67
C ALA A 548 -15.53 63.45 38.71
N LYS A 549 -16.51 62.56 38.95
CA LYS A 549 -17.53 62.73 40.01
C LYS A 549 -16.93 62.64 41.42
N LEU A 550 -16.06 61.66 41.66
CA LEU A 550 -15.39 61.56 42.96
C LEU A 550 -14.50 62.79 43.24
N SER A 551 -13.84 63.32 42.21
CA SER A 551 -13.03 64.54 42.28
C SER A 551 -13.83 65.84 42.44
N SER A 552 -15.13 65.85 42.13
CA SER A 552 -16.03 66.99 42.45
C SER A 552 -16.57 66.94 43.89
N GLY A 553 -16.28 65.87 44.64
CA GLY A 553 -16.83 65.62 45.97
C GLY A 553 -18.25 65.03 45.93
N GLU A 554 -18.73 64.59 44.76
CA GLU A 554 -19.99 63.87 44.64
C GLU A 554 -19.84 62.41 45.08
N LYS A 555 -20.84 61.92 45.82
CA LYS A 555 -20.93 60.50 46.20
C LYS A 555 -21.50 59.70 45.03
N VAL A 556 -20.75 58.70 44.59
CA VAL A 556 -21.21 57.75 43.57
C VAL A 556 -21.53 56.42 44.25
N ASN A 557 -22.76 55.93 44.07
CA ASN A 557 -23.20 54.64 44.59
C ASN A 557 -23.35 53.65 43.44
N VAL A 558 -22.87 52.42 43.62
CA VAL A 558 -22.90 51.38 42.60
C VAL A 558 -23.35 50.04 43.18
N THR A 559 -23.75 49.14 42.28
CA THR A 559 -23.93 47.71 42.52
C THR A 559 -23.00 46.96 41.57
N LEU A 560 -22.23 46.00 42.10
CA LEU A 560 -21.58 44.95 41.32
C LEU A 560 -22.44 43.68 41.39
N SER A 561 -22.79 43.06 40.27
CA SER A 561 -23.65 41.88 40.26
C SER A 561 -23.51 41.05 38.97
N LYS A 562 -23.53 39.71 39.08
CA LYS A 562 -23.82 38.80 37.95
C LYS A 562 -25.33 38.64 37.70
N ILE A 563 -26.18 39.03 38.65
CA ILE A 563 -27.64 38.91 38.57
C ILE A 563 -28.25 40.31 38.45
N GLY A 564 -28.79 40.65 37.27
CA GLY A 564 -29.53 41.89 37.08
C GLY A 564 -29.55 42.38 35.64
N GLY A 565 -30.64 42.10 34.93
CA GLY A 565 -30.93 42.62 33.60
C GLY A 565 -32.08 41.82 32.98
N ALA A 566 -33.08 42.51 32.43
CA ALA A 566 -34.00 41.90 31.47
C ALA A 566 -33.45 42.21 30.08
N SER A 567 -32.35 41.56 29.74
CA SER A 567 -31.67 41.72 28.46
C SER A 567 -32.42 40.97 27.36
N ALA A 568 -32.55 41.60 26.19
CA ALA A 568 -33.10 40.96 24.99
C ALA A 568 -31.99 40.16 24.30
N ASP A 569 -31.39 39.24 25.06
CA ASP A 569 -30.36 38.34 24.59
C ASP A 569 -30.96 37.31 23.64
N ARG A 570 -30.15 36.82 22.70
CA ARG A 570 -30.66 35.91 21.67
C ARG A 570 -30.40 34.48 22.06
N ASP A 571 -31.35 33.64 21.71
CA ASP A 571 -31.24 32.21 21.93
C ASP A 571 -30.71 31.54 20.66
N GLY A 572 -29.57 30.85 20.76
CA GLY A 572 -29.02 30.09 19.63
C GLY A 572 -30.01 29.06 19.07
N SER A 573 -30.94 28.58 19.91
CA SER A 573 -31.97 27.60 19.53
C SER A 573 -33.08 28.14 18.62
N LEU A 574 -33.04 29.45 18.30
CA LEU A 574 -33.88 30.07 17.26
C LEU A 574 -33.14 30.29 15.93
N ASP A 575 -31.83 30.05 15.89
CA ASP A 575 -31.01 30.13 14.67
C ASP A 575 -30.84 28.73 14.07
N ASN A 576 -31.63 28.42 13.05
CA ASN A 576 -31.61 27.12 12.38
C ASN A 576 -30.26 26.86 11.69
N GLY A 577 -29.52 27.92 11.34
CA GLY A 577 -28.17 27.82 10.80
C GLY A 577 -27.18 27.28 11.83
N ILE A 578 -27.21 27.80 13.06
CA ILE A 578 -26.38 27.28 14.16
C ILE A 578 -26.78 25.83 14.49
N ILE A 579 -28.08 25.52 14.62
CA ILE A 579 -28.52 24.14 14.91
C ILE A 579 -28.07 23.14 13.83
N ALA A 580 -28.10 23.54 12.55
CA ALA A 580 -27.62 22.73 11.44
C ALA A 580 -26.08 22.60 11.42
N HIS A 581 -25.34 23.64 11.81
CA HIS A 581 -23.89 23.59 12.00
C HIS A 581 -23.52 22.55 13.08
N GLU A 582 -24.10 22.65 14.28
CA GLU A 582 -23.83 21.72 15.38
C GLU A 582 -24.13 20.26 14.98
N TYR A 583 -25.27 20.00 14.33
CA TYR A 583 -25.59 18.65 13.83
C TYR A 583 -24.62 18.18 12.72
N GLY A 584 -24.00 19.12 11.99
CA GLY A 584 -22.95 18.87 11.01
C GLY A 584 -21.68 18.25 11.60
N HIS A 585 -21.31 18.61 12.83
CA HIS A 585 -20.24 17.92 13.58
C HIS A 585 -20.62 16.48 13.89
N GLY A 586 -21.86 16.25 14.36
CA GLY A 586 -22.41 14.91 14.61
C GLY A 586 -22.37 14.01 13.38
N LEU A 587 -22.90 14.53 12.27
CA LEU A 587 -22.89 13.87 10.96
C LEU A 587 -21.47 13.54 10.46
N SER A 588 -20.59 14.54 10.41
CA SER A 588 -19.27 14.39 9.78
C SER A 588 -18.34 13.47 10.57
N ASN A 589 -18.39 13.50 11.90
CA ASN A 589 -17.60 12.59 12.76
C ASN A 589 -18.14 11.15 12.77
N ARG A 590 -19.47 10.93 12.69
CA ARG A 590 -20.03 9.57 12.60
C ARG A 590 -19.77 8.91 11.23
N LEU A 591 -19.73 9.67 10.14
CA LEU A 591 -19.49 9.13 8.80
C LEU A 591 -18.00 8.92 8.48
N THR A 592 -17.12 9.82 8.92
CA THR A 592 -15.70 9.79 8.52
C THR A 592 -14.92 8.68 9.22
N GLY A 593 -14.41 7.71 8.46
CA GLY A 593 -13.64 6.58 9.01
C GLY A 593 -14.47 5.49 9.70
N GLY A 594 -15.80 5.64 9.73
CA GLY A 594 -16.76 4.63 10.17
C GLY A 594 -17.46 4.94 11.50
N PRO A 595 -18.73 4.52 11.68
CA PRO A 595 -19.57 4.86 12.85
C PRO A 595 -18.94 4.64 14.23
N SER A 596 -18.04 3.66 14.35
CA SER A 596 -17.42 3.29 15.61
C SER A 596 -16.07 3.98 15.89
N ASN A 597 -15.76 5.10 15.22
CA ASN A 597 -14.49 5.81 15.36
C ASN A 597 -14.58 7.35 15.16
N SER A 598 -15.26 8.06 16.04
CA SER A 598 -15.43 9.54 16.03
C SER A 598 -14.15 10.36 16.30
N ASP A 599 -12.95 9.76 16.19
CA ASP A 599 -11.65 10.44 16.37
C ASP A 599 -11.05 10.96 15.04
N CYS A 600 -11.76 10.87 13.92
CA CYS A 600 -11.17 11.04 12.59
C CYS A 600 -11.03 12.46 12.04
N LEU A 601 -11.57 13.49 12.69
CA LEU A 601 -11.55 14.89 12.23
C LEU A 601 -10.75 15.85 13.14
N PHE A 602 -9.68 15.33 13.75
CA PHE A 602 -8.78 16.09 14.64
C PHE A 602 -7.38 16.31 14.06
N ASN A 603 -7.23 16.12 12.74
CA ASN A 603 -6.00 16.40 11.99
C ASN A 603 -5.91 17.89 11.59
N GLY A 604 -4.73 18.35 11.18
CA GLY A 604 -4.49 19.77 10.85
C GLY A 604 -5.35 20.30 9.70
N GLU A 605 -5.50 19.52 8.64
CA GLU A 605 -6.21 19.89 7.40
C GLU A 605 -7.70 19.46 7.41
N GLN A 606 -8.32 19.33 8.59
CA GLN A 606 -9.64 18.72 8.75
C GLN A 606 -10.80 19.63 8.29
N GLY A 607 -11.80 19.05 7.62
CA GLY A 607 -12.94 19.77 7.02
C GLY A 607 -14.20 19.94 7.90
N GLY A 608 -14.18 19.52 9.17
CA GLY A 608 -15.32 19.44 10.11
C GLY A 608 -16.21 20.67 10.15
N GLU A 609 -15.60 21.79 10.52
CA GLU A 609 -16.21 23.14 10.54
C GLU A 609 -16.83 23.52 9.19
N GLY A 610 -16.16 23.12 8.09
CA GLY A 610 -16.58 23.47 6.73
C GLY A 610 -17.75 22.63 6.22
N TRP A 611 -17.82 21.35 6.58
CA TRP A 611 -19.03 20.55 6.33
C TRP A 611 -20.22 21.05 7.15
N SER A 612 -19.95 21.55 8.36
CA SER A 612 -20.97 22.07 9.28
C SER A 612 -21.56 23.40 8.79
N ASP A 613 -20.72 24.36 8.39
CA ASP A 613 -21.18 25.59 7.72
C ASP A 613 -21.91 25.30 6.41
N TRP A 614 -21.37 24.41 5.56
CA TRP A 614 -22.02 24.07 4.30
C TRP A 614 -23.38 23.38 4.51
N LEU A 615 -23.54 22.54 5.53
CA LEU A 615 -24.82 21.90 5.86
C LEU A 615 -25.87 22.94 6.31
N ALA A 616 -25.46 23.94 7.09
CA ALA A 616 -26.32 25.06 7.45
C ALA A 616 -26.75 25.84 6.20
N LEU A 617 -25.79 26.27 5.38
CA LEU A 617 -26.01 27.09 4.18
C LEU A 617 -26.89 26.39 3.15
N ILE A 618 -26.67 25.11 2.85
CA ILE A 618 -27.44 24.39 1.81
C ILE A 618 -28.90 24.20 2.20
N LEU A 619 -29.20 23.99 3.49
CA LEU A 619 -30.56 23.83 3.99
C LEU A 619 -31.32 25.17 4.12
N THR A 620 -30.61 26.31 4.16
CA THR A 620 -31.21 27.66 4.22
C THR A 620 -31.19 28.44 2.89
N ILE A 621 -31.01 27.75 1.74
CA ILE A 621 -31.22 28.33 0.41
C ILE A 621 -32.71 28.61 0.19
N GLU A 622 -33.08 29.88 -0.07
CA GLU A 622 -34.44 30.28 -0.41
C GLU A 622 -34.69 30.24 -1.94
N PRO A 623 -35.93 29.93 -2.40
CA PRO A 623 -36.28 29.95 -3.82
C PRO A 623 -36.18 31.34 -4.47
N GLY A 624 -35.00 31.66 -4.99
CA GLY A 624 -34.69 32.94 -5.63
C GLY A 624 -33.26 33.43 -5.41
N ASP A 625 -32.54 32.82 -4.45
CA ASP A 625 -31.11 33.06 -4.19
C ASP A 625 -30.23 32.73 -5.41
N ALA A 626 -29.03 33.32 -5.45
CA ALA A 626 -27.97 33.00 -6.39
C ALA A 626 -26.63 32.77 -5.67
N GLY A 627 -25.74 31.96 -6.24
CA GLY A 627 -24.42 31.68 -5.64
C GLY A 627 -23.56 32.91 -5.41
N THR A 628 -23.75 33.97 -6.21
CA THR A 628 -23.06 35.27 -6.10
C THR A 628 -23.58 36.15 -4.97
N ASP A 629 -24.65 35.75 -4.28
CA ASP A 629 -25.12 36.49 -3.11
C ASP A 629 -24.14 36.35 -1.94
N SER A 630 -24.26 37.23 -0.94
CA SER A 630 -23.40 37.27 0.25
C SER A 630 -24.10 36.58 1.42
N ARG A 631 -23.69 35.36 1.76
CA ARG A 631 -24.30 34.58 2.87
C ARG A 631 -23.38 34.51 4.09
N GLY A 632 -23.64 35.32 5.11
CA GLY A 632 -23.11 35.11 6.46
C GLY A 632 -23.84 33.98 7.20
N ILE A 633 -23.30 33.54 8.33
CA ILE A 633 -23.90 32.56 9.25
C ILE A 633 -23.92 33.12 10.69
N GLY A 634 -24.93 32.77 11.50
CA GLY A 634 -25.12 33.29 12.86
C GLY A 634 -25.49 34.77 12.92
N THR A 635 -26.07 35.31 11.85
CA THR A 635 -26.39 36.73 11.70
C THR A 635 -27.47 37.21 12.67
N TYR A 636 -28.44 36.33 13.01
CA TYR A 636 -29.40 36.63 14.07
C TYR A 636 -28.68 36.73 15.40
N ALA A 637 -28.00 35.66 15.82
CA ALA A 637 -27.39 35.53 17.14
C ALA A 637 -26.50 36.72 17.51
N THR A 638 -25.66 37.17 16.57
CA THR A 638 -24.74 38.32 16.74
C THR A 638 -25.35 39.71 16.58
N ASN A 639 -26.66 39.85 16.33
CA ASN A 639 -27.34 41.10 15.99
C ASN A 639 -26.85 41.74 14.66
N ASP A 640 -26.28 40.94 13.75
CA ASP A 640 -25.62 41.48 12.57
C ASP A 640 -26.63 41.90 11.48
N SER A 641 -26.95 43.19 11.51
CA SER A 641 -27.73 43.87 10.46
C SER A 641 -26.97 44.14 9.16
N THR A 642 -25.69 43.77 9.06
CA THR A 642 -24.87 43.89 7.84
C THR A 642 -24.89 42.63 6.97
N GLY A 643 -25.04 41.44 7.58
CA GLY A 643 -25.16 40.15 6.88
C GLY A 643 -23.84 39.41 6.65
N VAL A 644 -22.78 39.78 7.37
CA VAL A 644 -21.47 39.12 7.36
C VAL A 644 -21.45 37.91 8.30
N GLY A 645 -22.06 38.03 9.49
CA GLY A 645 -22.07 36.98 10.50
C GLY A 645 -20.68 36.69 11.11
N ILE A 646 -20.46 35.43 11.49
CA ILE A 646 -19.38 35.00 12.41
C ILE A 646 -18.12 34.42 11.74
N ARG A 647 -17.98 34.56 10.41
CA ARG A 647 -16.82 34.08 9.64
C ARG A 647 -16.01 35.26 9.10
N ARG A 648 -14.74 35.04 8.71
CA ARG A 648 -13.86 36.11 8.19
C ARG A 648 -14.37 36.73 6.89
N PHE A 649 -15.11 35.95 6.10
CA PHE A 649 -15.75 36.35 4.85
C PHE A 649 -17.16 35.72 4.79
N PRO A 650 -18.16 36.39 4.19
CA PRO A 650 -19.41 35.74 3.80
C PRO A 650 -19.16 34.66 2.75
N TYR A 651 -20.04 33.68 2.62
CA TYR A 651 -19.98 32.69 1.56
C TYR A 651 -20.58 33.24 0.27
N SER A 652 -19.82 33.12 -0.84
CA SER A 652 -20.23 33.58 -2.18
C SER A 652 -19.37 33.00 -3.29
N THR A 653 -19.96 32.71 -4.45
CA THR A 653 -19.21 32.35 -5.67
C THR A 653 -18.57 33.56 -6.36
N ASP A 654 -18.87 34.79 -5.92
CA ASP A 654 -18.13 35.98 -6.34
C ASP A 654 -16.80 36.08 -5.58
N MET A 655 -15.69 35.85 -6.30
CA MET A 655 -14.32 35.94 -5.79
C MET A 655 -13.93 37.32 -5.24
N SER A 656 -14.75 38.36 -5.43
CA SER A 656 -14.57 39.69 -4.82
C SER A 656 -15.29 39.87 -3.48
N ILE A 657 -16.25 38.99 -3.15
CA ILE A 657 -16.87 38.86 -1.81
C ILE A 657 -16.06 37.86 -0.99
N ASN A 658 -15.80 36.67 -1.55
CA ASN A 658 -14.96 35.66 -0.92
C ASN A 658 -13.87 35.17 -1.88
N GLY A 659 -12.66 35.67 -1.71
CA GLY A 659 -11.49 35.30 -2.51
C GLY A 659 -10.67 34.13 -1.95
N GLN A 660 -11.14 33.40 -0.92
CA GLN A 660 -10.38 32.34 -0.27
C GLN A 660 -10.04 31.19 -1.23
N VAL A 661 -8.81 30.68 -1.13
CA VAL A 661 -8.25 29.57 -1.91
C VAL A 661 -7.42 28.63 -1.03
N TYR A 662 -7.09 27.45 -1.55
CA TYR A 662 -6.42 26.38 -0.82
C TYR A 662 -5.10 26.81 -0.15
N GLY A 663 -4.29 27.65 -0.81
CA GLY A 663 -3.04 28.19 -0.26
C GLY A 663 -3.20 29.19 0.90
N ASP A 664 -4.42 29.58 1.27
CA ASP A 664 -4.68 30.39 2.48
C ASP A 664 -4.65 29.54 3.77
N LEU A 665 -4.63 28.21 3.67
CA LEU A 665 -4.44 27.29 4.81
C LEU A 665 -3.12 27.57 5.55
N ALA A 666 -2.03 27.80 4.82
CA ALA A 666 -0.74 28.26 5.33
C ALA A 666 -0.76 29.49 6.26
N THR A 667 -1.86 30.26 6.28
CA THR A 667 -2.04 31.43 7.16
C THR A 667 -3.26 31.33 8.09
N SER A 668 -4.10 30.30 7.91
CA SER A 668 -5.35 30.14 8.64
C SER A 668 -5.13 29.39 9.95
N ASN A 669 -5.27 30.11 11.06
CA ASN A 669 -5.01 29.60 12.41
C ASN A 669 -6.32 29.17 13.08
N GLY A 670 -6.41 27.90 13.48
CA GLY A 670 -7.58 27.35 14.16
C GLY A 670 -8.64 26.81 13.20
N VAL A 671 -9.45 25.86 13.69
CA VAL A 671 -10.33 25.01 12.87
C VAL A 671 -11.35 25.79 12.05
N HIS A 672 -11.96 26.85 12.59
CA HIS A 672 -12.95 27.66 11.87
C HIS A 672 -12.35 28.32 10.61
N ALA A 673 -11.15 28.90 10.75
CA ALA A 673 -10.43 29.57 9.67
C ALA A 673 -9.96 28.58 8.59
N ILE A 674 -9.81 27.32 8.94
CA ILE A 674 -9.56 26.23 7.98
C ILE A 674 -10.90 25.93 7.28
N GLY A 675 -11.93 25.53 8.04
CA GLY A 675 -13.25 25.12 7.51
C GLY A 675 -13.96 26.10 6.58
N GLU A 676 -13.78 27.41 6.75
CA GLU A 676 -14.27 28.43 5.81
C GLU A 676 -13.88 28.13 4.36
N ILE A 677 -12.61 27.77 4.13
CA ILE A 677 -12.06 27.49 2.79
C ILE A 677 -12.72 26.23 2.19
N TRP A 678 -12.99 25.24 3.03
CA TRP A 678 -13.69 24.01 2.65
C TRP A 678 -15.17 24.25 2.34
N SER A 679 -15.90 24.91 3.23
CA SER A 679 -17.32 25.28 3.06
C SER A 679 -17.53 26.09 1.78
N GLN A 680 -16.68 27.11 1.56
CA GLN A 680 -16.73 27.94 0.36
C GLN A 680 -16.49 27.14 -0.94
N THR A 681 -15.66 26.09 -0.89
CA THR A 681 -15.43 25.22 -2.05
C THR A 681 -16.62 24.29 -2.31
N LEU A 682 -17.26 23.79 -1.25
CA LEU A 682 -18.51 23.03 -1.36
C LEU A 682 -19.70 23.92 -1.80
N TRP A 683 -19.72 25.20 -1.43
CA TRP A 683 -20.69 26.20 -1.89
C TRP A 683 -20.57 26.43 -3.40
N ASP A 684 -19.35 26.67 -3.92
CA ASP A 684 -19.08 26.77 -5.36
C ASP A 684 -19.54 25.51 -6.13
N MET A 685 -19.29 24.32 -5.58
CA MET A 685 -19.75 23.04 -6.16
C MET A 685 -21.28 22.93 -6.15
N THR A 686 -21.91 23.32 -5.04
CA THR A 686 -23.37 23.27 -4.86
C THR A 686 -24.08 24.16 -5.87
N TRP A 687 -23.58 25.38 -6.08
CA TRP A 687 -24.16 26.29 -7.06
C TRP A 687 -23.93 25.85 -8.50
N LYS A 688 -22.78 25.27 -8.85
CA LYS A 688 -22.57 24.65 -10.18
C LYS A 688 -23.56 23.51 -10.46
N LEU A 689 -23.91 22.72 -9.45
CA LEU A 689 -24.93 21.66 -9.57
C LEU A 689 -26.34 22.26 -9.72
N ILE A 690 -26.69 23.29 -8.92
CA ILE A 690 -27.96 24.02 -9.03
C ILE A 690 -28.10 24.74 -10.38
N GLU A 691 -27.02 25.26 -10.96
CA GLU A 691 -26.99 25.86 -12.30
C GLU A 691 -27.23 24.84 -13.43
N LEU A 692 -26.79 23.58 -13.25
CA LEU A 692 -27.00 22.48 -14.19
C LEU A 692 -28.41 21.89 -14.10
N GLU A 693 -28.87 21.57 -12.89
CA GLU A 693 -30.06 20.73 -12.65
C GLU A 693 -31.27 21.52 -12.13
N GLY A 694 -31.07 22.75 -11.67
CA GLY A 694 -32.06 23.56 -10.95
C GLY A 694 -32.06 23.31 -9.44
N PHE A 695 -32.76 24.17 -8.69
CA PHE A 695 -33.03 23.96 -7.26
C PHE A 695 -34.41 23.28 -7.08
N ASP A 696 -34.48 22.27 -6.22
CA ASP A 696 -35.71 21.55 -5.88
C ASP A 696 -35.95 21.58 -4.36
N PRO A 697 -37.08 22.14 -3.87
CA PRO A 697 -37.38 22.23 -2.45
C PRO A 697 -37.84 20.92 -1.79
N ASP A 698 -38.03 19.81 -2.52
CA ASP A 698 -38.24 18.49 -1.89
C ASP A 698 -36.89 17.87 -1.47
N TRP A 699 -36.49 18.10 -0.22
CA TRP A 699 -35.27 17.52 0.35
C TRP A 699 -35.27 15.98 0.45
N TYR A 700 -36.42 15.31 0.32
CA TYR A 700 -36.59 13.88 0.58
C TYR A 700 -36.73 13.02 -0.69
N ASN A 701 -37.20 13.60 -1.79
CA ASN A 701 -37.45 12.93 -3.07
C ASN A 701 -37.12 13.79 -4.30
N GLY A 702 -36.72 15.04 -4.10
CA GLY A 702 -36.36 15.98 -5.17
C GLY A 702 -35.11 15.54 -5.94
N ASN A 703 -34.96 16.12 -7.13
CA ASN A 703 -33.88 15.78 -8.06
C ASN A 703 -33.14 17.01 -8.60
N GLY A 704 -33.13 18.11 -7.83
CA GLY A 704 -32.35 19.30 -8.12
C GLY A 704 -30.89 19.17 -7.70
N GLY A 705 -30.05 20.10 -8.15
CA GLY A 705 -28.62 20.12 -7.88
C GLY A 705 -28.27 20.27 -6.40
N ASN A 706 -29.19 20.80 -5.59
CA ASN A 706 -29.09 20.80 -4.12
C ASN A 706 -29.26 19.40 -3.53
N ASN A 707 -30.15 18.55 -4.08
CA ASN A 707 -30.24 17.14 -3.68
C ASN A 707 -28.99 16.36 -4.14
N THR A 708 -28.51 16.61 -5.36
CA THR A 708 -27.28 15.99 -5.90
C THR A 708 -26.06 16.39 -5.08
N ALA A 709 -25.89 17.67 -4.74
CA ALA A 709 -24.81 18.15 -3.88
C ALA A 709 -24.87 17.51 -2.48
N LEU A 710 -26.07 17.46 -1.87
CA LEU A 710 -26.25 16.84 -0.56
C LEU A 710 -25.87 15.35 -0.57
N HIS A 711 -26.37 14.60 -1.56
CA HIS A 711 -26.04 13.18 -1.68
C HIS A 711 -24.55 12.94 -1.97
N LEU A 712 -23.90 13.75 -2.83
CA LEU A 712 -22.47 13.64 -3.13
C LEU A 712 -21.58 13.89 -1.91
N VAL A 713 -21.85 14.91 -1.10
CA VAL A 713 -21.04 15.21 0.09
C VAL A 713 -21.22 14.16 1.18
N ILE A 714 -22.46 13.72 1.46
CA ILE A 714 -22.76 12.68 2.46
C ILE A 714 -22.07 11.36 2.09
N GLN A 715 -22.08 10.99 0.81
CA GLN A 715 -21.42 9.77 0.34
C GLN A 715 -19.89 9.97 0.24
N GLY A 716 -19.40 11.19 0.00
CA GLY A 716 -17.99 11.57 0.13
C GLY A 716 -17.44 11.40 1.55
N MET A 717 -18.16 11.87 2.58
CA MET A 717 -17.80 11.67 4.00
C MET A 717 -17.64 10.18 4.36
N LYS A 718 -18.49 9.30 3.79
CA LYS A 718 -18.38 7.85 3.98
C LYS A 718 -17.18 7.23 3.25
N LEU A 719 -16.75 7.82 2.13
CA LEU A 719 -15.69 7.30 1.26
C LEU A 719 -14.30 7.75 1.67
N GLN A 720 -14.17 8.95 2.24
CA GLN A 720 -12.89 9.50 2.64
C GLN A 720 -12.23 8.65 3.76
N PRO A 721 -10.89 8.66 3.85
CA PRO A 721 -10.17 7.95 4.91
C PRO A 721 -10.32 8.68 6.26
N CYS A 722 -9.92 8.02 7.35
CA CYS A 722 -9.73 8.73 8.62
C CYS A 722 -8.56 9.71 8.52
N GLY A 723 -8.64 10.84 9.23
CA GLY A 723 -7.69 11.96 9.09
C GLY A 723 -7.54 12.46 7.65
N PRO A 724 -8.63 12.86 6.96
CA PRO A 724 -8.58 13.30 5.57
C PRO A 724 -8.04 14.74 5.46
N GLY A 725 -7.28 15.00 4.40
CA GLY A 725 -7.07 16.35 3.88
C GLY A 725 -8.14 16.76 2.88
N TYR A 726 -8.03 17.96 2.33
CA TYR A 726 -9.02 18.50 1.39
C TYR A 726 -8.99 17.73 0.06
N LEU A 727 -7.81 17.27 -0.37
CA LEU A 727 -7.69 16.49 -1.60
C LEU A 727 -8.16 15.03 -1.41
N ASP A 728 -7.97 14.43 -0.23
CA ASP A 728 -8.62 13.16 0.13
C ASP A 728 -10.15 13.27 0.05
N ALA A 729 -10.71 14.35 0.61
CA ALA A 729 -12.15 14.60 0.65
C ALA A 729 -12.73 14.95 -0.74
N ARG A 730 -12.01 15.74 -1.54
CA ARG A 730 -12.32 16.00 -2.97
C ARG A 730 -12.38 14.69 -3.76
N ASP A 731 -11.37 13.85 -3.64
CA ASP A 731 -11.27 12.60 -4.38
C ASP A 731 -12.34 11.58 -3.93
N ALA A 732 -12.77 11.65 -2.67
CA ALA A 732 -13.91 10.90 -2.17
C ALA A 732 -15.25 11.38 -2.76
N ILE A 733 -15.45 12.69 -2.92
CA ILE A 733 -16.63 13.26 -3.61
C ILE A 733 -16.63 12.92 -5.10
N LEU A 734 -15.48 12.97 -5.77
CA LEU A 734 -15.33 12.52 -7.16
C LEU A 734 -15.63 11.02 -7.32
N ALA A 735 -15.22 10.19 -6.36
CA ALA A 735 -15.55 8.76 -6.33
C ALA A 735 -17.05 8.51 -6.07
N ALA A 736 -17.73 9.38 -5.30
CA ALA A 736 -19.18 9.35 -5.16
C ALA A 736 -19.86 9.64 -6.52
N ASP A 737 -19.42 10.63 -7.28
CA ASP A 737 -19.97 10.90 -8.63
C ASP A 737 -19.72 9.77 -9.64
N GLU A 738 -18.52 9.18 -9.62
CA GLU A 738 -18.22 7.98 -10.42
C GLU A 738 -19.18 6.83 -10.11
N MET A 739 -19.42 6.53 -8.84
CA MET A 739 -20.27 5.39 -8.46
C MET A 739 -21.78 5.67 -8.57
N LEU A 740 -22.24 6.86 -8.22
CA LEU A 740 -23.68 7.17 -8.13
C LEU A 740 -24.25 7.60 -9.47
N TYR A 741 -23.54 8.46 -10.20
CA TYR A 741 -24.03 9.09 -11.44
C TYR A 741 -23.19 8.72 -12.67
N GLY A 742 -22.13 7.91 -12.51
CA GLY A 742 -21.34 7.41 -13.62
C GLY A 742 -20.39 8.45 -14.21
N ASN A 743 -19.81 9.32 -13.37
CA ASN A 743 -18.99 10.48 -13.76
C ASN A 743 -19.80 11.59 -14.50
N ALA A 744 -21.07 11.81 -14.13
CA ALA A 744 -21.91 12.82 -14.77
C ALA A 744 -21.50 14.26 -14.40
N HIS A 745 -21.09 14.49 -13.16
CA HIS A 745 -20.82 15.82 -12.61
C HIS A 745 -19.34 16.13 -12.43
N ARG A 746 -18.46 15.12 -12.60
CA ARG A 746 -17.01 15.20 -12.33
C ARG A 746 -16.32 16.50 -12.79
N CYS A 747 -16.74 17.08 -13.92
CA CYS A 747 -16.11 18.30 -14.44
C CYS A 747 -16.58 19.56 -13.72
N LEU A 748 -17.85 19.66 -13.34
CA LEU A 748 -18.33 20.74 -12.46
C LEU A 748 -17.72 20.65 -11.06
N ILE A 749 -17.51 19.43 -10.56
CA ILE A 749 -16.77 19.18 -9.32
C ILE A 749 -15.32 19.66 -9.48
N TRP A 750 -14.60 19.19 -10.52
CA TRP A 750 -13.24 19.65 -10.82
C TRP A 750 -13.15 21.17 -11.03
N GLU A 751 -14.15 21.83 -11.62
CA GLU A 751 -14.21 23.29 -11.76
C GLU A 751 -14.35 24.03 -10.44
N ALA A 752 -15.21 23.56 -9.52
CA ALA A 752 -15.32 24.15 -8.19
C ALA A 752 -14.00 24.03 -7.41
N PHE A 753 -13.47 22.82 -7.33
CA PHE A 753 -12.24 22.53 -6.59
C PHE A 753 -11.01 23.21 -7.21
N ALA A 754 -10.82 23.14 -8.54
CA ALA A 754 -9.72 23.85 -9.21
C ALA A 754 -9.88 25.37 -9.15
N GLY A 755 -11.11 25.90 -9.19
CA GLY A 755 -11.38 27.33 -9.00
C GLY A 755 -10.90 27.86 -7.65
N ARG A 756 -10.93 27.02 -6.62
CA ARG A 756 -10.44 27.31 -5.26
C ARG A 756 -9.02 26.80 -4.98
N GLY A 757 -8.26 26.41 -6.00
CA GLY A 757 -6.85 26.00 -5.85
C GLY A 757 -6.62 24.52 -5.49
N MET A 758 -7.66 23.68 -5.50
CA MET A 758 -7.60 22.23 -5.29
C MET A 758 -7.64 21.46 -6.62
N GLY A 759 -6.91 21.95 -7.62
CA GLY A 759 -6.85 21.44 -8.98
C GLY A 759 -6.10 20.11 -9.16
N PHE A 760 -6.00 19.67 -10.41
CA PHE A 760 -5.53 18.34 -10.77
C PHE A 760 -4.06 18.08 -10.41
N ASN A 761 -3.23 19.11 -10.36
CA ASN A 761 -1.83 19.03 -9.92
C ASN A 761 -1.61 19.61 -8.52
N ALA A 762 -2.66 19.80 -7.72
CA ALA A 762 -2.53 20.21 -6.32
C ALA A 762 -1.95 19.07 -5.48
N ASP A 763 -1.16 19.43 -4.47
CA ASP A 763 -0.62 18.51 -3.46
C ASP A 763 -1.10 18.95 -2.08
N GLN A 764 -1.45 18.00 -1.22
CA GLN A 764 -1.90 18.26 0.16
C GLN A 764 -0.77 18.14 1.18
N GLY A 765 0.38 17.58 0.80
CA GLY A 765 1.44 17.27 1.77
C GLY A 765 0.97 16.28 2.83
N SER A 766 0.97 16.71 4.10
CA SER A 766 0.52 15.92 5.25
C SER A 766 -0.82 16.45 5.81
N PRO A 767 -1.93 15.68 5.78
CA PRO A 767 -3.22 16.14 6.32
C PRO A 767 -3.22 16.41 7.84
N ASN A 768 -2.14 16.05 8.55
CA ASN A 768 -1.94 16.38 9.97
C ASN A 768 -1.33 17.77 10.20
N GLN A 769 -1.04 18.52 9.15
CA GLN A 769 -0.38 19.82 9.17
C GLN A 769 -1.12 20.79 8.22
N THR A 770 -0.87 22.09 8.36
CA THR A 770 -1.24 23.11 7.37
C THR A 770 -0.01 23.96 7.05
N GLY A 771 0.06 24.49 5.84
CA GLY A 771 1.21 25.23 5.30
C GLY A 771 2.27 24.37 4.60
N ASP A 772 1.99 23.09 4.33
CA ASP A 772 2.76 22.24 3.40
C ASP A 772 1.98 21.81 2.14
N GLU A 773 0.71 22.23 2.02
CA GLU A 773 -0.06 22.12 0.78
C GLU A 773 0.54 22.96 -0.37
N THR A 774 0.28 22.54 -1.60
CA THR A 774 0.62 23.29 -2.83
C THR A 774 -0.62 23.39 -3.71
N GLN A 775 -1.18 24.60 -3.78
CA GLN A 775 -2.36 24.88 -4.59
C GLN A 775 -2.08 24.83 -6.11
N ASP A 776 -3.08 24.37 -6.85
CA ASP A 776 -3.11 24.34 -8.32
C ASP A 776 -4.50 24.68 -8.84
N PHE A 777 -4.58 25.31 -10.00
CA PHE A 777 -5.82 25.74 -10.64
C PHE A 777 -6.08 25.02 -11.98
N THR A 778 -5.33 23.95 -12.30
CA THR A 778 -5.53 23.22 -13.55
C THR A 778 -6.64 22.19 -13.45
N LEU A 779 -7.45 22.10 -14.52
CA LEU A 779 -8.41 21.01 -14.70
C LEU A 779 -7.74 19.79 -15.33
N PRO A 780 -8.23 18.57 -15.09
CA PRO A 780 -7.86 17.42 -15.91
C PRO A 780 -8.21 17.69 -17.38
N THR A 781 -7.43 17.20 -18.35
CA THR A 781 -7.66 17.53 -19.77
C THR A 781 -9.04 17.09 -20.28
N PHE A 782 -9.60 16.00 -19.75
CA PHE A 782 -10.96 15.52 -20.05
C PHE A 782 -12.09 16.43 -19.52
N CYS A 783 -11.76 17.48 -18.76
CA CYS A 783 -12.67 18.55 -18.31
C CYS A 783 -12.27 19.93 -18.84
N GLN A 784 -11.25 20.04 -19.70
CA GLN A 784 -10.91 21.30 -20.37
C GLN A 784 -11.64 21.39 -21.72
N ASP A 785 -12.19 22.55 -22.04
CA ASP A 785 -12.75 22.83 -23.36
C ASP A 785 -11.66 22.85 -24.43
N ALA A 786 -11.74 21.90 -25.38
CA ALA A 786 -10.89 21.91 -26.56
C ALA A 786 -11.23 23.09 -27.48
N ILE A 787 -10.25 23.96 -27.73
CA ILE A 787 -10.36 25.09 -28.68
C ILE A 787 -9.77 24.80 -30.06
N VAL A 788 -9.00 23.72 -30.18
CA VAL A 788 -8.48 23.11 -31.41
C VAL A 788 -8.50 21.58 -31.28
N PRO A 789 -8.50 20.81 -32.38
CA PRO A 789 -8.21 19.37 -32.34
C PRO A 789 -6.85 19.09 -31.69
N PRO A 790 -6.64 17.90 -31.10
CA PRO A 790 -5.39 17.56 -30.45
C PRO A 790 -4.31 17.33 -31.51
N VAL A 791 -3.04 17.39 -31.12
CA VAL A 791 -1.91 16.97 -31.98
C VAL A 791 -1.22 15.79 -31.33
N ALA A 792 -1.17 14.67 -32.05
CA ALA A 792 -0.62 13.42 -31.56
C ALA A 792 0.92 13.45 -31.56
N ASN A 793 1.54 13.01 -30.48
CA ASN A 793 3.00 12.82 -30.41
C ASN A 793 3.36 11.88 -29.26
N PHE A 794 4.41 11.08 -29.40
CA PHE A 794 4.98 10.31 -28.29
C PHE A 794 6.46 9.99 -28.46
N THR A 795 7.09 9.64 -27.35
CA THR A 795 8.44 9.06 -27.29
C THR A 795 8.40 7.61 -26.82
N VAL A 796 9.37 6.82 -27.27
CA VAL A 796 9.68 5.48 -26.76
C VAL A 796 11.05 5.49 -26.08
N ASP A 797 11.26 4.66 -25.06
CA ASP A 797 12.53 4.49 -24.37
C ASP A 797 13.68 4.06 -25.29
N VAL A 798 13.44 3.05 -26.13
CA VAL A 798 14.38 2.60 -27.18
C VAL A 798 13.63 2.35 -28.49
N GLN A 799 14.22 2.71 -29.64
CA GLN A 799 13.65 2.37 -30.94
C GLN A 799 13.96 0.93 -31.38
N THR A 800 15.02 0.34 -30.83
CA THR A 800 15.43 -1.05 -31.08
C THR A 800 15.69 -1.75 -29.76
N SER A 801 15.12 -2.94 -29.58
CA SER A 801 15.28 -3.78 -28.39
C SER A 801 15.50 -5.23 -28.82
N CYS A 802 16.29 -5.99 -28.07
CA CYS A 802 16.40 -7.44 -28.25
C CYS A 802 15.73 -8.26 -27.13
N PHE A 803 14.93 -7.58 -26.30
CA PHE A 803 14.14 -8.16 -25.22
C PHE A 803 12.63 -8.08 -25.45
N GLY A 804 12.19 -7.43 -26.53
CA GLY A 804 10.78 -7.30 -26.92
C GLY A 804 9.94 -6.30 -26.11
N THR A 805 10.40 -5.86 -24.95
CA THR A 805 9.73 -4.82 -24.13
C THR A 805 10.14 -3.40 -24.55
N PHE A 806 9.16 -2.49 -24.52
CA PHE A 806 9.26 -1.06 -24.82
C PHE A 806 8.37 -0.23 -23.89
N THR A 807 8.82 0.97 -23.52
CA THR A 807 8.08 1.93 -22.68
C THR A 807 7.73 3.17 -23.49
N PHE A 808 6.45 3.54 -23.52
CA PHE A 808 5.96 4.70 -24.27
C PHE A 808 5.52 5.83 -23.35
N LYS A 809 5.86 7.06 -23.75
CA LYS A 809 5.49 8.29 -23.04
C LYS A 809 4.81 9.26 -24.00
N ASP A 810 3.58 9.64 -23.69
CA ASP A 810 2.82 10.64 -24.43
C ASP A 810 3.49 12.02 -24.41
N GLN A 811 3.36 12.72 -25.53
CA GLN A 811 3.80 14.10 -25.74
C GLN A 811 2.76 14.91 -26.54
N SER A 812 1.53 14.42 -26.64
CA SER A 812 0.46 15.02 -27.43
C SER A 812 0.05 16.38 -26.85
N THR A 813 -0.19 17.35 -27.73
CA THR A 813 -0.57 18.72 -27.35
C THR A 813 -2.05 18.99 -27.64
N ASP A 814 -2.50 20.20 -27.32
CA ASP A 814 -3.81 20.71 -27.74
C ASP A 814 -5.00 19.94 -27.14
N ILE A 815 -4.85 19.63 -25.84
CA ILE A 815 -5.88 19.02 -24.97
C ILE A 815 -6.35 17.65 -25.49
N PRO A 816 -5.50 16.60 -25.42
CA PRO A 816 -5.96 15.23 -25.62
C PRO A 816 -6.89 14.82 -24.46
N GLN A 817 -8.07 14.28 -24.80
CA GLN A 817 -9.07 13.84 -23.82
C GLN A 817 -9.24 12.32 -23.80
N ASN A 818 -8.83 11.64 -24.87
CA ASN A 818 -8.84 10.18 -25.03
C ASN A 818 -7.56 9.75 -25.75
N TRP A 819 -7.03 8.59 -25.38
CA TRP A 819 -5.85 7.96 -25.97
C TRP A 819 -6.21 6.54 -26.44
N LEU A 820 -5.76 6.17 -27.63
CA LEU A 820 -5.78 4.80 -28.13
C LEU A 820 -4.44 4.46 -28.76
N TRP A 821 -3.71 3.57 -28.11
CA TRP A 821 -2.51 2.94 -28.62
C TRP A 821 -2.87 1.67 -29.38
N ASP A 822 -2.32 1.51 -30.58
CA ASP A 822 -2.20 0.25 -31.32
C ASP A 822 -0.71 -0.07 -31.43
N PHE A 823 -0.28 -1.21 -30.90
CA PHE A 823 1.14 -1.60 -30.91
C PHE A 823 1.56 -2.29 -32.22
N GLY A 824 0.65 -2.50 -33.17
CA GLY A 824 0.92 -3.11 -34.47
C GLY A 824 1.06 -4.63 -34.45
N ASP A 825 0.86 -5.28 -33.30
CA ASP A 825 0.80 -6.74 -33.13
C ASP A 825 -0.62 -7.26 -32.84
N GLY A 826 -1.60 -6.36 -32.77
CA GLY A 826 -3.01 -6.65 -32.43
C GLY A 826 -3.38 -6.35 -30.97
N ASN A 827 -2.43 -5.93 -30.12
CA ASN A 827 -2.70 -5.43 -28.77
C ASN A 827 -2.89 -3.90 -28.77
N THR A 828 -3.69 -3.41 -27.83
CA THR A 828 -4.05 -1.99 -27.68
C THR A 828 -4.05 -1.53 -26.24
N SER A 829 -3.86 -0.22 -25.99
CA SER A 829 -4.00 0.38 -24.65
C SER A 829 -4.71 1.73 -24.70
N MET A 830 -5.36 2.11 -23.59
CA MET A 830 -5.93 3.45 -23.37
C MET A 830 -5.22 4.22 -22.24
N ALA A 831 -4.13 3.67 -21.68
CA ALA A 831 -3.30 4.36 -20.71
C ALA A 831 -2.49 5.48 -21.40
N ILE A 832 -2.25 6.60 -20.70
CA ILE A 832 -1.48 7.73 -21.24
C ILE A 832 -0.03 7.31 -21.54
N ASN A 833 0.61 6.55 -20.63
CA ASN A 833 2.01 6.12 -20.76
C ASN A 833 2.12 4.59 -20.58
N PRO A 834 1.91 3.78 -21.64
CA PRO A 834 1.91 2.31 -21.53
C PRO A 834 3.32 1.70 -21.65
N VAL A 835 3.46 0.49 -21.10
CA VAL A 835 4.55 -0.45 -21.40
C VAL A 835 3.96 -1.60 -22.22
N HIS A 836 4.68 -2.07 -23.25
CA HIS A 836 4.27 -3.23 -24.06
C HIS A 836 5.43 -4.20 -24.28
N THR A 837 5.12 -5.49 -24.46
CA THR A 837 6.09 -6.55 -24.73
C THR A 837 5.65 -7.40 -25.92
N TYR A 838 6.42 -7.35 -27.00
CA TYR A 838 6.19 -8.15 -28.20
C TYR A 838 6.62 -9.60 -28.02
N SER A 839 5.82 -10.54 -28.52
CA SER A 839 6.04 -11.98 -28.37
C SER A 839 6.95 -12.62 -29.42
N ALA A 840 7.36 -11.88 -30.46
CA ALA A 840 8.24 -12.36 -31.52
C ALA A 840 9.07 -11.21 -32.14
N PRO A 841 10.29 -11.47 -32.65
CA PRO A 841 11.07 -10.45 -33.36
C PRO A 841 10.37 -9.94 -34.62
N GLY A 842 10.39 -8.63 -34.82
CA GLY A 842 9.73 -7.94 -35.91
C GLY A 842 9.90 -6.41 -35.84
N VAL A 843 9.53 -5.73 -36.94
CA VAL A 843 9.38 -4.26 -36.95
C VAL A 843 7.90 -3.95 -36.80
N TYR A 844 7.56 -3.27 -35.72
CA TYR A 844 6.19 -2.95 -35.32
C TYR A 844 5.95 -1.45 -35.51
N THR A 845 4.80 -1.09 -36.07
CA THR A 845 4.37 0.31 -36.18
C THR A 845 3.45 0.61 -35.01
N VAL A 846 3.96 1.32 -34.00
CA VAL A 846 3.17 1.78 -32.87
C VAL A 846 2.46 3.06 -33.28
N LYS A 847 1.15 3.10 -33.10
CA LYS A 847 0.30 4.25 -33.40
C LYS A 847 -0.38 4.72 -32.12
N LEU A 848 -0.18 5.98 -31.77
CA LEU A 848 -1.02 6.69 -30.80
C LEU A 848 -2.05 7.51 -31.58
N THR A 849 -3.32 7.28 -31.29
CA THR A 849 -4.44 8.11 -31.72
C THR A 849 -4.94 8.88 -30.51
N VAL A 850 -4.98 10.22 -30.57
CA VAL A 850 -5.58 11.06 -29.51
C VAL A 850 -6.81 11.78 -30.03
N THR A 851 -7.80 11.99 -29.16
CA THR A 851 -9.09 12.60 -29.55
C THR A 851 -9.60 13.55 -28.47
N ASN A 852 -10.20 14.66 -28.92
CA ASN A 852 -10.98 15.58 -28.11
C ASN A 852 -12.30 15.95 -28.84
N THR A 853 -13.13 16.81 -28.24
CA THR A 853 -14.45 17.17 -28.80
C THR A 853 -14.41 17.81 -30.19
N LEU A 854 -13.27 18.37 -30.64
CA LEU A 854 -13.12 19.01 -31.95
C LEU A 854 -12.49 18.10 -33.01
N GLY A 855 -11.84 17.00 -32.63
CA GLY A 855 -11.27 16.07 -33.59
C GLY A 855 -10.31 15.04 -33.04
N THR A 856 -9.69 14.33 -33.97
CA THR A 856 -8.73 13.24 -33.75
C THR A 856 -7.48 13.52 -34.57
N ASP A 857 -6.31 13.25 -34.00
CA ASP A 857 -5.04 13.17 -34.71
C ASP A 857 -4.31 11.87 -34.35
N ASP A 858 -3.36 11.44 -35.19
CA ASP A 858 -2.57 10.25 -34.91
C ASP A 858 -1.10 10.35 -35.33
N TYR A 859 -0.25 9.81 -34.47
CA TYR A 859 1.19 9.76 -34.64
C TYR A 859 1.64 8.30 -34.63
N SER A 860 2.55 7.96 -35.55
CA SER A 860 3.04 6.60 -35.72
C SER A 860 4.57 6.56 -35.74
N LEU A 861 5.16 5.66 -34.96
CA LEU A 861 6.60 5.45 -34.85
C LEU A 861 6.90 3.95 -34.91
N THR A 862 7.97 3.57 -35.63
CA THR A 862 8.39 2.17 -35.75
C THR A 862 9.35 1.78 -34.63
N VAL A 863 9.05 0.67 -33.95
CA VAL A 863 9.98 0.01 -33.01
C VAL A 863 10.41 -1.34 -33.57
N GLN A 864 11.64 -1.75 -33.29
CA GLN A 864 12.25 -2.97 -33.83
C GLN A 864 12.64 -3.91 -32.69
N TYR A 865 11.87 -5.00 -32.54
CA TYR A 865 12.33 -6.14 -31.75
C TYR A 865 13.20 -7.01 -32.66
N GLU A 866 14.50 -7.09 -32.41
CA GLU A 866 15.42 -7.92 -33.18
C GLU A 866 16.22 -8.91 -32.32
N THR A 867 16.62 -10.02 -32.93
CA THR A 867 17.58 -10.98 -32.37
C THR A 867 18.79 -11.05 -33.28
N LEU A 868 19.97 -11.36 -32.74
CA LEU A 868 21.15 -11.58 -33.58
C LEU A 868 20.88 -12.72 -34.59
N PRO A 869 21.45 -12.66 -35.81
CA PRO A 869 21.30 -13.73 -36.78
C PRO A 869 21.85 -15.06 -36.24
N THR A 870 21.17 -16.16 -36.51
CA THR A 870 21.63 -17.50 -36.11
C THR A 870 23.00 -17.79 -36.75
N PRO A 871 24.02 -18.20 -35.97
CA PRO A 871 25.38 -18.40 -36.49
C PRO A 871 25.45 -19.62 -37.43
N ALA A 872 26.18 -19.50 -38.54
CA ALA A 872 26.40 -20.63 -39.45
C ALA A 872 27.46 -21.59 -38.89
N VAL A 873 27.19 -22.89 -38.87
CA VAL A 873 28.10 -23.89 -38.26
C VAL A 873 28.79 -24.76 -39.32
N THR A 874 30.10 -24.90 -39.19
CA THR A 874 30.96 -25.74 -40.03
C THR A 874 31.90 -26.58 -39.17
N GLY A 875 32.28 -27.78 -39.64
CA GLY A 875 33.13 -28.68 -38.86
C GLY A 875 32.96 -30.15 -39.21
N ASP A 876 33.41 -31.02 -38.32
CA ASP A 876 33.30 -32.47 -38.46
C ASP A 876 31.85 -32.94 -38.25
N THR A 877 31.22 -33.50 -39.28
CA THR A 877 29.85 -34.06 -39.21
C THR A 877 29.82 -35.52 -38.75
N ALA A 878 30.94 -36.25 -38.89
CA ALA A 878 31.11 -37.60 -38.40
C ALA A 878 32.57 -37.92 -38.06
N VAL A 879 32.81 -38.60 -36.94
CA VAL A 879 34.15 -39.06 -36.49
C VAL A 879 34.08 -40.45 -35.85
N CYS A 880 35.25 -40.99 -35.49
CA CYS A 880 35.38 -42.27 -34.79
C CYS A 880 35.25 -42.11 -33.28
N ALA A 881 34.74 -43.14 -32.61
CA ALA A 881 34.73 -43.18 -31.14
C ALA A 881 36.16 -43.04 -30.58
N GLY A 882 36.38 -42.00 -29.78
CA GLY A 882 37.67 -41.64 -29.19
C GLY A 882 38.50 -40.63 -29.97
N ASN A 883 38.16 -40.31 -31.22
CA ASN A 883 38.86 -39.27 -31.98
C ASN A 883 38.44 -37.85 -31.54
N PRO A 884 39.30 -36.84 -31.73
CA PRO A 884 38.90 -35.44 -31.61
C PRO A 884 37.91 -35.04 -32.72
N ALA A 885 37.19 -33.94 -32.50
CA ALA A 885 36.34 -33.28 -33.48
C ALA A 885 36.49 -31.75 -33.38
N LYS A 886 36.29 -31.03 -34.48
CA LYS A 886 36.38 -29.57 -34.53
C LYS A 886 35.10 -28.97 -35.10
N LEU A 887 34.53 -28.01 -34.37
CA LEU A 887 33.37 -27.22 -34.77
C LEU A 887 33.74 -25.73 -34.81
N THR A 888 33.18 -25.00 -35.76
CA THR A 888 33.40 -23.56 -35.97
C THR A 888 32.06 -22.89 -36.24
N ALA A 889 31.77 -21.81 -35.52
CA ALA A 889 30.57 -21.00 -35.69
C ALA A 889 30.97 -19.63 -36.27
N ASP A 890 30.28 -19.23 -37.33
CA ASP A 890 30.41 -17.90 -37.94
C ASP A 890 29.63 -16.89 -37.09
N VAL A 891 30.34 -15.93 -36.51
CA VAL A 891 29.82 -14.93 -35.57
C VAL A 891 30.32 -13.54 -35.94
N ALA A 892 29.53 -12.50 -35.68
CA ALA A 892 29.91 -11.15 -36.02
C ALA A 892 31.10 -10.64 -35.17
N ALA A 893 31.82 -9.64 -35.68
CA ALA A 893 32.91 -9.02 -34.94
C ALA A 893 32.34 -8.26 -33.72
N GLY A 894 32.77 -8.63 -32.51
CA GLY A 894 32.18 -8.17 -31.26
C GLY A 894 31.17 -9.14 -30.63
N ASN A 895 31.04 -10.36 -31.16
CA ASN A 895 30.16 -11.40 -30.61
C ASN A 895 30.92 -12.69 -30.26
N THR A 896 30.53 -13.37 -29.18
CA THR A 896 31.00 -14.71 -28.82
C THR A 896 30.00 -15.81 -29.17
N ALA A 897 30.50 -16.95 -29.67
CA ALA A 897 29.71 -18.18 -29.78
C ALA A 897 29.68 -18.93 -28.42
N THR A 898 28.50 -19.31 -27.94
CA THR A 898 28.34 -20.20 -26.78
C THR A 898 27.77 -21.55 -27.22
N TRP A 899 28.55 -22.62 -27.00
CA TRP A 899 28.24 -24.00 -27.37
C TRP A 899 27.74 -24.76 -26.15
N SER A 900 26.70 -25.56 -26.33
CA SER A 900 26.02 -26.28 -25.25
C SER A 900 25.59 -27.69 -25.66
N THR A 901 25.38 -28.58 -24.69
CA THR A 901 24.83 -29.92 -24.88
C THR A 901 23.84 -30.22 -23.76
N GLY A 902 22.59 -30.57 -24.09
CA GLY A 902 21.56 -30.82 -23.08
C GLY A 902 21.27 -29.61 -22.18
N GLY A 903 21.42 -28.39 -22.69
CA GLY A 903 21.26 -27.13 -21.97
C GLY A 903 22.52 -26.62 -21.25
N ALA A 904 23.48 -27.48 -20.90
CA ALA A 904 24.73 -27.06 -20.25
C ALA A 904 25.73 -26.50 -21.27
N VAL A 905 26.34 -25.34 -21.00
CA VAL A 905 27.43 -24.77 -21.81
C VAL A 905 28.69 -25.62 -21.66
N VAL A 906 29.29 -26.01 -22.80
CA VAL A 906 30.50 -26.85 -22.88
C VAL A 906 31.72 -26.12 -23.45
N TYR A 907 31.51 -25.01 -24.16
CA TYR A 907 32.60 -24.16 -24.68
C TYR A 907 32.10 -22.75 -25.05
N THR A 908 32.98 -21.76 -24.91
CA THR A 908 32.75 -20.37 -25.37
C THR A 908 33.88 -19.96 -26.30
N GLY A 909 33.54 -19.40 -27.46
CA GLY A 909 34.46 -19.00 -28.52
C GLY A 909 34.08 -19.58 -29.88
N ALA A 910 34.48 -18.91 -30.97
CA ALA A 910 34.06 -19.24 -32.33
C ALA A 910 34.53 -20.63 -32.85
N THR A 911 35.48 -21.29 -32.19
CA THR A 911 36.04 -22.59 -32.64
C THR A 911 36.20 -23.58 -31.49
N TYR A 912 35.26 -24.51 -31.35
CA TYR A 912 35.33 -25.58 -30.36
C TYR A 912 36.18 -26.75 -30.87
N ASN A 913 37.29 -27.03 -30.19
CA ASN A 913 38.11 -28.22 -30.43
C ASN A 913 37.82 -29.25 -29.34
N ILE A 914 37.06 -30.29 -29.69
CA ILE A 914 36.64 -31.38 -28.79
C ILE A 914 37.77 -32.42 -28.73
N PRO A 915 38.43 -32.67 -27.57
CA PRO A 915 39.65 -33.49 -27.52
C PRO A 915 39.42 -34.98 -27.85
N SER A 916 38.26 -35.51 -27.49
CA SER A 916 37.81 -36.85 -27.87
C SER A 916 36.30 -36.96 -27.70
N ILE A 917 35.59 -37.59 -28.63
CA ILE A 917 34.13 -37.81 -28.54
C ILE A 917 33.80 -39.31 -28.62
N GLN A 918 32.95 -39.79 -27.72
CA GLN A 918 32.66 -41.23 -27.56
C GLN A 918 31.28 -41.65 -28.12
N ASN A 919 30.31 -40.72 -28.13
CA ASN A 919 28.93 -40.96 -28.56
C ASN A 919 28.45 -39.82 -29.47
N THR A 920 27.53 -40.10 -30.39
CA THR A 920 26.87 -39.07 -31.21
C THR A 920 26.31 -37.98 -30.32
N THR A 921 26.78 -36.74 -30.52
CA THR A 921 26.43 -35.61 -29.67
C THR A 921 25.88 -34.47 -30.53
N THR A 922 24.74 -33.92 -30.12
CA THR A 922 24.19 -32.70 -30.70
C THR A 922 24.60 -31.52 -29.84
N TYR A 923 25.34 -30.60 -30.45
CA TYR A 923 25.76 -29.35 -29.86
C TYR A 923 24.78 -28.25 -30.30
N THR A 924 24.26 -27.48 -29.36
CA THR A 924 23.48 -26.27 -29.63
C THR A 924 24.38 -25.04 -29.47
N VAL A 925 24.44 -24.18 -30.48
CA VAL A 925 25.26 -22.95 -30.46
C VAL A 925 24.45 -21.72 -30.83
N ARG A 926 24.66 -20.64 -30.08
CA ARG A 926 24.14 -19.29 -30.37
C ARG A 926 25.29 -18.28 -30.33
N GLN A 927 25.11 -17.13 -30.97
CA GLN A 927 25.97 -15.98 -30.74
C GLN A 927 25.37 -15.00 -29.73
N LEU A 928 26.24 -14.32 -29.00
CA LEU A 928 25.95 -13.30 -27.99
C LEU A 928 26.79 -12.06 -28.30
N GLU A 929 26.23 -10.87 -28.16
CA GLU A 929 26.97 -9.61 -28.26
C GLU A 929 27.86 -9.39 -27.01
N ASP A 930 29.15 -9.10 -27.22
CA ASP A 930 30.12 -8.87 -26.15
C ASP A 930 30.07 -7.40 -25.68
N LYS A 931 29.13 -7.07 -24.80
CA LYS A 931 29.07 -5.74 -24.16
C LYS A 931 30.33 -5.47 -23.31
N PRO A 932 30.79 -4.20 -23.20
CA PRO A 932 31.93 -3.86 -22.36
C PRO A 932 31.61 -4.03 -20.86
N ILE A 933 32.64 -4.30 -20.06
CA ILE A 933 32.53 -4.30 -18.60
C ILE A 933 32.70 -2.86 -18.10
N GLY A 934 31.64 -2.30 -17.51
CA GLY A 934 31.65 -1.03 -16.80
C GLY A 934 31.93 -1.20 -15.30
N LYS A 935 32.18 -0.08 -14.62
CA LYS A 935 32.40 -0.02 -13.16
C LYS A 935 31.45 0.97 -12.51
N VAL A 936 30.83 0.59 -11.39
CA VAL A 936 29.92 1.45 -10.61
C VAL A 936 30.15 1.30 -9.10
N GLY A 937 29.86 2.35 -8.34
CA GLY A 937 30.12 2.44 -6.90
C GLY A 937 31.52 2.99 -6.54
N PRO A 938 31.83 3.15 -5.24
CA PRO A 938 33.15 3.58 -4.77
C PRO A 938 34.23 2.53 -5.05
N ALA A 939 35.49 2.93 -5.24
CA ALA A 939 36.59 2.02 -5.57
C ALA A 939 36.93 0.99 -4.47
N ASP A 940 36.79 1.38 -3.20
CA ASP A 940 37.01 0.56 -2.02
C ASP A 940 36.26 1.16 -0.81
N ASN A 941 36.56 0.72 0.41
CA ASN A 941 35.93 1.20 1.64
C ASN A 941 36.61 2.44 2.29
N SER A 942 37.43 3.21 1.57
CA SER A 942 38.23 4.32 2.13
C SER A 942 37.56 5.69 2.19
N PHE A 943 36.42 5.88 1.53
CA PHE A 943 35.78 7.20 1.30
C PHE A 943 35.02 7.80 2.50
N GLY A 944 35.03 7.14 3.66
CA GLY A 944 34.38 7.63 4.88
C GLY A 944 34.66 6.74 6.09
N THR A 945 34.10 7.08 7.25
CA THR A 945 34.18 6.20 8.43
C THR A 945 33.40 4.91 8.23
N GLY A 946 33.63 3.88 9.05
CA GLY A 946 32.91 2.60 8.94
C GLY A 946 33.38 1.53 9.93
N GLY A 947 32.75 0.35 9.86
CA GLY A 947 33.07 -0.79 10.72
C GLY A 947 32.54 -2.13 10.21
N ASN A 948 33.01 -3.24 10.77
CA ASN A 948 32.53 -4.58 10.40
C ASN A 948 31.15 -4.85 11.01
N HIS A 949 30.19 -5.18 10.14
CA HIS A 949 28.77 -5.23 10.46
C HIS A 949 28.32 -6.68 10.73
N ASN A 950 28.58 -7.13 11.97
CA ASN A 950 28.42 -8.52 12.38
C ASN A 950 27.16 -8.76 13.23
N THR A 951 26.07 -8.02 12.96
CA THR A 951 24.88 -7.92 13.83
C THR A 951 23.71 -8.82 13.43
N GLY A 952 23.89 -9.73 12.46
CA GLY A 952 22.83 -10.58 11.92
C GLY A 952 21.81 -9.87 11.02
N PHE A 953 21.86 -8.53 10.95
CA PHE A 953 21.17 -7.74 9.94
C PHE A 953 21.90 -7.83 8.59
N GLU A 954 21.13 -8.02 7.52
CA GLU A 954 21.62 -8.12 6.15
C GLU A 954 21.59 -6.75 5.47
N GLY A 955 22.75 -6.09 5.43
CA GLY A 955 22.92 -4.83 4.72
C GLY A 955 22.84 -4.99 3.21
N ARG A 956 22.13 -4.07 2.55
CA ARG A 956 21.86 -4.09 1.12
C ARG A 956 22.05 -2.71 0.49
N LEU A 957 22.61 -2.70 -0.72
CA LEU A 957 22.55 -1.54 -1.61
C LEU A 957 21.28 -1.63 -2.45
N LEU A 958 20.54 -0.52 -2.55
CA LEU A 958 19.37 -0.39 -3.44
C LEU A 958 19.82 0.22 -4.76
N PHE A 959 19.39 -0.38 -5.86
CA PHE A 959 19.74 0.06 -7.20
C PHE A 959 18.59 -0.10 -8.20
N GLU A 960 18.62 0.77 -9.19
CA GLU A 960 17.74 0.80 -10.35
C GLU A 960 18.54 0.20 -11.52
N ALA A 961 18.04 -0.89 -12.08
CA ALA A 961 18.52 -1.44 -13.35
C ALA A 961 17.85 -0.66 -14.48
N LEU A 962 18.66 -0.04 -15.34
CA LEU A 962 18.20 0.75 -16.48
C LEU A 962 18.17 -0.10 -17.77
N ALA A 963 19.01 -1.13 -17.83
CA ALA A 963 19.00 -2.19 -18.82
C ALA A 963 19.23 -3.56 -18.14
N PRO A 964 18.91 -4.69 -18.79
CA PRO A 964 19.32 -6.01 -18.31
C PRO A 964 20.86 -6.10 -18.24
N PHE A 965 21.42 -6.59 -17.13
CA PHE A 965 22.88 -6.66 -16.94
C PHE A 965 23.31 -7.83 -16.05
N LYS A 966 24.60 -8.19 -16.11
CA LYS A 966 25.26 -9.13 -15.21
C LYS A 966 26.16 -8.40 -14.24
N LEU A 967 25.99 -8.66 -12.95
CA LEU A 967 26.94 -8.27 -11.93
C LEU A 967 28.04 -9.34 -11.86
N LEU A 968 29.15 -9.10 -12.57
CA LEU A 968 30.22 -10.08 -12.75
C LEU A 968 30.99 -10.28 -11.44
N SER A 969 31.46 -9.19 -10.84
CA SER A 969 32.26 -9.23 -9.60
C SER A 969 32.12 -7.94 -8.78
N VAL A 970 32.43 -8.01 -7.50
CA VAL A 970 32.42 -6.85 -6.58
C VAL A 970 33.64 -6.90 -5.67
N GLN A 971 34.15 -5.74 -5.28
CA GLN A 971 35.15 -5.61 -4.22
C GLN A 971 34.43 -5.64 -2.86
N VAL A 972 34.89 -6.47 -1.93
CA VAL A 972 34.38 -6.53 -0.55
C VAL A 972 35.50 -6.41 0.47
N TYR A 973 35.15 -6.04 1.70
CA TYR A 973 36.05 -6.13 2.86
C TYR A 973 35.39 -6.97 3.95
N ALA A 974 36.08 -8.03 4.41
CA ALA A 974 35.59 -8.96 5.42
C ALA A 974 36.56 -9.10 6.61
N GLN A 975 36.00 -9.19 7.83
CA GLN A 975 36.76 -9.59 9.03
C GLN A 975 36.54 -11.07 9.31
N GLY A 976 37.62 -11.86 9.22
CA GLY A 976 37.58 -13.32 9.31
C GLY A 976 37.19 -13.99 7.99
N ALA A 977 38.07 -14.86 7.48
CA ALA A 977 37.83 -15.59 6.24
C ALA A 977 36.78 -16.70 6.43
N GLY A 978 35.96 -16.94 5.41
CA GLY A 978 34.96 -18.01 5.42
C GLY A 978 33.84 -17.78 4.41
N GLU A 979 32.91 -18.73 4.31
CA GLU A 979 31.71 -18.60 3.48
C GLU A 979 30.88 -17.36 3.86
N ARG A 980 30.23 -16.78 2.85
CA ARG A 980 29.21 -15.72 2.96
C ARG A 980 28.09 -15.99 1.97
N THR A 981 26.86 -15.76 2.40
CA THR A 981 25.68 -15.84 1.53
C THR A 981 25.37 -14.46 0.97
N ILE A 982 25.33 -14.34 -0.36
CA ILE A 982 25.03 -13.10 -1.09
C ILE A 982 23.71 -13.30 -1.82
N ARG A 983 22.83 -12.30 -1.74
CA ARG A 983 21.45 -12.37 -2.24
C ARG A 983 21.08 -11.15 -3.07
N LEU A 984 20.54 -11.41 -4.26
CA LEU A 984 19.89 -10.44 -5.12
C LEU A 984 18.38 -10.49 -4.89
N TYR A 985 17.77 -9.32 -4.72
CA TYR A 985 16.36 -9.11 -4.45
C TYR A 985 15.70 -8.24 -5.52
N ASP A 986 14.46 -8.56 -5.89
CA ASP A 986 13.62 -7.72 -6.73
C ASP A 986 12.92 -6.59 -5.93
N ALA A 987 12.15 -5.75 -6.62
CA ALA A 987 11.30 -4.71 -6.04
C ALA A 987 10.23 -5.27 -5.07
N GLY A 988 9.83 -6.54 -5.23
CA GLY A 988 8.94 -7.26 -4.32
C GLY A 988 9.65 -7.82 -3.08
N ASN A 989 10.96 -7.58 -2.95
CA ASN A 989 11.85 -8.09 -1.91
C ASN A 989 11.93 -9.63 -1.85
N GLN A 990 11.68 -10.32 -2.97
CA GLN A 990 11.90 -11.76 -3.09
C GLN A 990 13.34 -12.04 -3.53
N ILE A 991 13.91 -13.16 -3.07
CA ILE A 991 15.25 -13.60 -3.48
C ILE A 991 15.17 -14.08 -4.93
N VAL A 992 15.71 -13.30 -5.86
CA VAL A 992 15.84 -13.66 -7.27
C VAL A 992 16.96 -14.69 -7.44
N GLN A 993 18.11 -14.44 -6.81
CA GLN A 993 19.30 -15.30 -6.82
C GLN A 993 19.99 -15.27 -5.45
N GLU A 994 20.44 -16.45 -4.99
CA GLU A 994 21.31 -16.62 -3.82
C GLU A 994 22.59 -17.36 -4.24
N MET A 995 23.73 -16.96 -3.69
CA MET A 995 24.97 -17.72 -3.80
C MET A 995 25.72 -17.78 -2.46
N ASN A 996 26.47 -18.86 -2.25
CA ASN A 996 27.41 -18.98 -1.15
C ASN A 996 28.84 -18.95 -1.70
N ILE A 997 29.68 -18.08 -1.16
CA ILE A 997 31.05 -17.87 -1.66
C ILE A 997 32.04 -17.69 -0.49
N PHE A 998 33.20 -18.33 -0.61
CA PHE A 998 34.30 -18.16 0.34
C PHE A 998 34.94 -16.79 0.16
N VAL A 999 34.91 -15.96 1.20
CA VAL A 999 35.57 -14.65 1.19
C VAL A 999 36.82 -14.65 2.09
N PRO A 1000 37.98 -14.25 1.57
CA PRO A 1000 39.20 -14.03 2.37
C PRO A 1000 39.04 -12.98 3.48
N ASN A 1001 39.97 -12.97 4.44
CA ASN A 1001 40.06 -11.89 5.44
C ASN A 1001 40.78 -10.67 4.85
N GLY A 1002 40.19 -9.49 4.99
CA GLY A 1002 40.68 -8.22 4.44
C GLY A 1002 39.87 -7.78 3.23
N SER A 1003 40.49 -6.99 2.35
CA SER A 1003 39.89 -6.55 1.09
C SER A 1003 40.14 -7.59 -0.02
N SER A 1004 39.09 -7.96 -0.76
CA SER A 1004 39.16 -8.93 -1.86
C SER A 1004 38.06 -8.69 -2.89
N ARG A 1005 38.36 -8.86 -4.18
CA ARG A 1005 37.34 -9.01 -5.22
C ARG A 1005 36.74 -10.42 -5.16
N ILE A 1006 35.43 -10.50 -5.31
CA ILE A 1006 34.68 -11.76 -5.35
C ILE A 1006 33.80 -11.79 -6.61
N ASP A 1007 33.80 -12.92 -7.30
CA ASP A 1007 33.03 -13.12 -8.52
C ASP A 1007 31.60 -13.55 -8.14
N LEU A 1008 30.61 -12.81 -8.64
CA LEU A 1008 29.18 -13.08 -8.38
C LEU A 1008 28.51 -13.74 -9.59
N ASN A 1009 28.72 -13.19 -10.79
CA ASN A 1009 28.05 -13.58 -12.04
C ASN A 1009 26.51 -13.63 -11.94
N MET A 1010 25.93 -12.79 -11.08
CA MET A 1010 24.47 -12.67 -10.92
C MET A 1010 23.84 -11.96 -12.12
N GLU A 1011 22.69 -12.43 -12.57
CA GLU A 1011 22.00 -11.93 -13.77
C GLU A 1011 20.75 -11.13 -13.39
N ILE A 1012 20.69 -9.85 -13.80
CA ILE A 1012 19.57 -8.93 -13.61
C ILE A 1012 18.81 -8.90 -14.95
N PRO A 1013 17.66 -9.59 -15.07
CA PRO A 1013 17.09 -9.96 -16.38
C PRO A 1013 16.24 -8.86 -17.04
N SER A 1014 15.86 -7.81 -16.30
CA SER A 1014 15.01 -6.72 -16.77
C SER A 1014 15.38 -5.40 -16.10
N PRO A 1015 15.02 -4.24 -16.68
CA PRO A 1015 14.98 -2.98 -15.96
C PRO A 1015 14.05 -3.05 -14.74
N GLY A 1016 14.25 -2.17 -13.76
CA GLY A 1016 13.44 -2.10 -12.53
C GLY A 1016 14.26 -1.86 -11.27
N LEU A 1017 13.59 -1.88 -10.11
CA LEU A 1017 14.24 -1.71 -8.80
C LEU A 1017 14.67 -3.07 -8.23
N TYR A 1018 15.87 -3.09 -7.65
CA TYR A 1018 16.50 -4.27 -7.06
C TYR A 1018 17.31 -3.88 -5.81
N SER A 1019 17.69 -4.88 -5.00
CA SER A 1019 18.74 -4.69 -3.98
C SER A 1019 19.64 -5.90 -3.84
N ILE A 1020 20.89 -5.71 -3.43
CA ILE A 1020 21.83 -6.83 -3.21
C ILE A 1020 22.46 -6.75 -1.82
N GLY A 1021 22.49 -7.88 -1.10
CA GLY A 1021 22.88 -7.96 0.31
C GLY A 1021 23.74 -9.15 0.73
N SER A 1022 24.28 -9.04 1.95
CA SER A 1022 25.00 -10.09 2.69
C SER A 1022 25.08 -9.72 4.18
N GLN A 1023 25.76 -10.53 4.99
CA GLN A 1023 26.07 -10.26 6.40
C GLN A 1023 27.57 -10.38 6.66
N ASN A 1024 28.06 -9.78 7.76
CA ASN A 1024 29.43 -9.96 8.27
C ASN A 1024 30.53 -9.47 7.30
N PHE A 1025 30.34 -8.25 6.82
CA PHE A 1025 31.22 -7.45 5.95
C PHE A 1025 31.37 -6.01 6.49
N TYR A 1026 32.29 -5.21 5.95
CA TYR A 1026 32.52 -3.82 6.34
C TYR A 1026 31.49 -2.84 5.73
N ARG A 1027 30.86 -2.01 6.58
CA ARG A 1027 29.86 -0.98 6.23
C ARG A 1027 30.49 0.41 6.43
N ASN A 1028 30.55 1.26 5.41
CA ASN A 1028 30.90 2.68 5.57
C ASN A 1028 29.69 3.46 6.08
N ASN A 1029 29.86 4.25 7.14
CA ASN A 1029 28.79 4.96 7.86
C ASN A 1029 28.82 6.49 7.74
N SER A 1030 29.66 7.00 6.86
CA SER A 1030 29.63 8.37 6.36
C SER A 1030 30.29 8.40 4.97
N GLY A 1031 30.20 9.53 4.27
CA GLY A 1031 30.92 9.77 3.02
C GLY A 1031 30.32 9.12 1.77
N ALA A 1032 29.28 8.31 1.89
CA ALA A 1032 28.50 7.85 0.75
C ALA A 1032 27.90 9.07 -0.02
N ASN A 1033 27.96 9.02 -1.35
CA ASN A 1033 27.52 10.09 -2.24
C ASN A 1033 26.70 9.48 -3.38
N TYR A 1034 25.47 9.08 -3.05
CA TYR A 1034 24.50 8.57 -4.01
C TYR A 1034 23.98 9.71 -4.93
N PRO A 1035 23.55 9.39 -6.16
CA PRO A 1035 23.61 8.07 -6.80
C PRO A 1035 24.99 7.77 -7.41
N TYR A 1036 25.38 6.50 -7.38
CA TYR A 1036 26.48 5.98 -8.20
C TYR A 1036 25.88 5.43 -9.49
N VAL A 1037 26.26 5.99 -10.63
CA VAL A 1037 25.65 5.70 -11.94
C VAL A 1037 26.68 5.11 -12.89
N LEU A 1038 26.28 4.07 -13.63
CA LEU A 1038 26.83 3.72 -14.92
C LEU A 1038 25.74 3.95 -15.96
N ASP A 1039 25.97 4.93 -16.84
CA ASP A 1039 24.97 5.46 -17.77
C ASP A 1039 24.26 4.35 -18.55
N ASN A 1040 22.93 4.42 -18.60
CA ASN A 1040 22.02 3.48 -19.27
C ASN A 1040 22.04 2.01 -18.77
N VAL A 1041 22.86 1.65 -17.78
CA VAL A 1041 22.93 0.27 -17.25
C VAL A 1041 22.38 0.17 -15.83
N VAL A 1042 22.93 0.95 -14.89
CA VAL A 1042 22.60 0.81 -13.45
C VAL A 1042 22.85 2.08 -12.65
N ARG A 1043 21.93 2.36 -11.71
CA ARG A 1043 21.98 3.50 -10.78
C ARG A 1043 21.80 3.00 -9.34
N ILE A 1044 22.89 2.92 -8.57
CA ILE A 1044 22.83 2.63 -7.12
C ILE A 1044 22.45 3.92 -6.40
N TYR A 1045 21.31 3.94 -5.70
CA TYR A 1045 20.70 5.19 -5.21
C TYR A 1045 20.51 5.28 -3.68
N SER A 1046 20.50 4.16 -2.94
CA SER A 1046 20.34 4.17 -1.48
C SER A 1046 20.90 2.89 -0.83
N SER A 1047 20.75 2.76 0.49
CA SER A 1047 21.06 1.57 1.29
C SER A 1047 19.91 1.22 2.23
N ASN A 1048 19.71 -0.06 2.56
CA ASN A 1048 18.54 -0.52 3.33
C ASN A 1048 18.60 -0.22 4.85
N ALA A 1049 19.38 0.76 5.28
CA ALA A 1049 19.49 1.10 6.69
C ALA A 1049 18.19 1.72 7.24
N THR A 1050 18.04 1.77 8.55
CA THR A 1050 16.77 2.17 9.21
C THR A 1050 16.80 3.58 9.82
N ASP A 1051 17.90 4.30 9.65
CA ASP A 1051 18.23 5.54 10.39
C ASP A 1051 18.89 6.60 9.50
N THR A 1052 19.80 6.21 8.61
CA THR A 1052 20.61 7.11 7.76
C THR A 1052 20.89 6.48 6.38
N GLU A 1053 19.83 6.08 5.66
CA GLU A 1053 19.89 5.35 4.37
C GLU A 1053 20.95 5.88 3.39
N LEU A 1054 21.00 7.20 3.18
CA LEU A 1054 21.94 7.85 2.25
C LEU A 1054 23.38 7.99 2.77
N SER A 1055 23.63 7.82 4.08
CA SER A 1055 24.97 7.94 4.69
C SER A 1055 25.69 6.60 4.84
N PHE A 1056 24.93 5.50 4.89
CA PHE A 1056 25.48 4.15 4.91
C PHE A 1056 25.74 3.63 3.48
N TYR A 1057 26.85 2.89 3.30
CA TYR A 1057 27.14 2.11 2.10
C TYR A 1057 27.58 0.70 2.50
N TYR A 1058 26.88 -0.31 1.98
CA TYR A 1058 27.05 -1.71 2.39
C TYR A 1058 27.92 -2.51 1.40
N TYR A 1059 29.09 -2.91 1.88
CA TYR A 1059 29.82 -4.13 1.50
C TYR A 1059 30.39 -4.25 0.09
N PHE A 1060 29.64 -3.89 -0.94
CA PHE A 1060 29.94 -4.18 -2.35
C PHE A 1060 30.40 -2.91 -3.05
N TYR A 1061 31.71 -2.76 -3.13
CA TYR A 1061 32.42 -1.65 -3.76
C TYR A 1061 32.84 -2.05 -5.18
N ASP A 1062 33.14 -1.08 -6.05
CA ASP A 1062 33.70 -1.25 -7.39
C ASP A 1062 33.06 -2.42 -8.18
N TRP A 1063 31.75 -2.35 -8.39
CA TRP A 1063 30.98 -3.38 -9.09
C TRP A 1063 31.45 -3.45 -10.54
N GLU A 1064 31.91 -4.61 -10.99
CA GLU A 1064 32.14 -4.89 -12.41
C GLU A 1064 30.84 -5.43 -13.00
N VAL A 1065 30.20 -4.61 -13.84
CA VAL A 1065 28.90 -4.90 -14.45
C VAL A 1065 29.05 -4.98 -15.98
N GLN A 1066 28.31 -5.87 -16.59
CA GLN A 1066 28.28 -6.05 -18.05
C GLN A 1066 26.82 -6.08 -18.48
N GLU A 1067 26.40 -5.12 -19.31
CA GLU A 1067 25.09 -5.13 -19.97
C GLU A 1067 24.86 -6.50 -20.66
N ILE A 1068 23.63 -7.03 -20.63
CA ILE A 1068 23.33 -8.28 -21.34
C ILE A 1068 23.22 -7.93 -22.82
N GLY A 1069 24.21 -8.37 -23.60
CA GLY A 1069 24.18 -8.23 -25.06
C GLY A 1069 23.11 -9.09 -25.72
N CYS A 1070 22.68 -8.66 -26.90
CA CYS A 1070 21.67 -9.38 -27.67
C CYS A 1070 22.12 -10.82 -27.98
N ALA A 1071 21.15 -11.72 -28.10
CA ALA A 1071 21.38 -13.14 -28.40
C ALA A 1071 20.79 -13.53 -29.76
N SER A 1072 21.34 -14.59 -30.36
CA SER A 1072 20.68 -15.30 -31.47
C SER A 1072 19.84 -16.46 -30.97
N GLU A 1073 18.87 -16.87 -31.79
CA GLU A 1073 18.31 -18.22 -31.70
C GLU A 1073 19.44 -19.28 -31.79
N PRO A 1074 19.34 -20.41 -31.05
CA PRO A 1074 20.34 -21.46 -31.05
C PRO A 1074 20.14 -22.43 -32.23
N VAL A 1075 21.22 -22.75 -32.94
CA VAL A 1075 21.24 -23.81 -33.96
C VAL A 1075 21.82 -25.11 -33.41
N ALA A 1076 21.20 -26.24 -33.76
CA ALA A 1076 21.67 -27.58 -33.42
C ALA A 1076 22.60 -28.13 -34.52
N TYR A 1077 23.74 -28.68 -34.11
CA TYR A 1077 24.72 -29.34 -34.99
C TYR A 1077 25.14 -30.69 -34.40
N THR A 1078 24.95 -31.78 -35.14
CA THR A 1078 25.19 -33.14 -34.64
C THR A 1078 26.47 -33.73 -35.20
N VAL A 1079 27.41 -34.08 -34.30
CA VAL A 1079 28.61 -34.86 -34.63
C VAL A 1079 28.27 -36.33 -34.46
N ASN A 1080 28.24 -37.09 -35.56
CA ASN A 1080 27.92 -38.51 -35.54
C ASN A 1080 29.16 -39.34 -35.18
N VAL A 1081 29.06 -40.17 -34.15
CA VAL A 1081 30.19 -41.01 -33.72
C VAL A 1081 29.98 -42.45 -34.17
N THR A 1082 30.90 -42.94 -34.98
CA THR A 1082 30.87 -44.29 -35.53
C THR A 1082 31.89 -45.18 -34.79
N PRO A 1083 31.49 -46.36 -34.28
CA PRO A 1083 32.44 -47.37 -33.81
C PRO A 1083 33.38 -47.78 -34.95
N GLY A 1084 34.68 -47.81 -34.71
CA GLY A 1084 35.66 -48.27 -35.70
C GLY A 1084 35.69 -49.79 -35.83
N PRO A 1085 36.15 -50.34 -36.98
CA PRO A 1085 36.52 -51.74 -37.07
C PRO A 1085 37.79 -52.01 -36.26
N VAL A 1086 38.01 -53.27 -35.87
CA VAL A 1086 39.23 -53.74 -35.20
C VAL A 1086 39.86 -54.83 -36.06
N ALA A 1087 41.02 -54.53 -36.65
CA ALA A 1087 41.74 -55.44 -37.55
C ALA A 1087 42.21 -56.72 -36.84
N GLY A 1088 42.24 -57.82 -37.57
CA GLY A 1088 42.83 -59.09 -37.13
C GLY A 1088 42.84 -60.12 -38.26
N PHE A 1089 43.75 -61.09 -38.22
CA PHE A 1089 43.77 -62.17 -39.21
C PHE A 1089 44.44 -63.46 -38.69
N THR A 1090 44.38 -64.51 -39.51
CA THR A 1090 45.06 -65.80 -39.33
C THR A 1090 45.71 -66.25 -40.64
N THR A 1091 46.65 -67.20 -40.58
CA THR A 1091 47.49 -67.59 -41.73
C THR A 1091 47.70 -69.10 -41.83
N ALA A 1092 47.86 -69.61 -43.06
CA ALA A 1092 48.30 -70.98 -43.35
C ALA A 1092 49.34 -71.02 -44.49
N THR A 1093 50.46 -71.72 -44.29
CA THR A 1093 51.61 -71.74 -45.22
C THR A 1093 51.76 -73.11 -45.90
N ASP A 1094 51.99 -73.11 -47.21
CA ASP A 1094 52.45 -74.26 -48.01
C ASP A 1094 53.65 -73.85 -48.87
N ASN A 1095 54.84 -74.37 -48.53
CA ASN A 1095 56.12 -74.05 -49.17
C ASN A 1095 56.40 -72.53 -49.19
N LEU A 1096 56.21 -71.87 -50.34
CA LEU A 1096 56.38 -70.41 -50.52
C LEU A 1096 55.05 -69.62 -50.51
N THR A 1097 53.90 -70.30 -50.44
CA THR A 1097 52.57 -69.71 -50.55
C THR A 1097 51.91 -69.59 -49.19
N VAL A 1098 51.24 -68.47 -48.91
CA VAL A 1098 50.46 -68.26 -47.68
C VAL A 1098 49.04 -67.83 -48.03
N THR A 1099 48.06 -68.47 -47.40
CA THR A 1099 46.67 -68.02 -47.37
C THR A 1099 46.43 -67.21 -46.10
N PHE A 1100 45.82 -66.03 -46.25
CA PHE A 1100 45.43 -65.15 -45.16
C PHE A 1100 43.91 -65.13 -45.03
N SER A 1101 43.41 -65.28 -43.81
CA SER A 1101 41.98 -65.26 -43.50
C SER A 1101 41.68 -64.12 -42.51
N ASP A 1102 40.79 -63.23 -42.91
CA ASP A 1102 40.33 -62.08 -42.13
C ASP A 1102 39.60 -62.53 -40.85
N ALA A 1103 39.94 -61.87 -39.75
CA ALA A 1103 39.31 -62.03 -38.43
C ALA A 1103 38.91 -60.66 -37.84
N THR A 1104 38.80 -59.63 -38.69
CA THR A 1104 38.38 -58.28 -38.32
C THR A 1104 36.99 -58.28 -37.70
N THR A 1105 36.80 -57.47 -36.66
CA THR A 1105 35.50 -57.26 -36.01
C THR A 1105 35.03 -55.82 -36.17
N GLY A 1106 33.73 -55.57 -35.95
CA GLY A 1106 33.12 -54.27 -36.24
C GLY A 1106 32.63 -54.14 -37.69
N ASN A 1107 32.72 -52.93 -38.25
CA ASN A 1107 31.99 -52.50 -39.45
C ASN A 1107 32.90 -52.20 -40.67
N ALA A 1108 33.95 -52.99 -40.88
CA ALA A 1108 34.88 -52.80 -41.99
C ALA A 1108 34.19 -52.92 -43.36
N THR A 1109 34.56 -52.04 -44.30
CA THR A 1109 34.10 -52.00 -45.69
C THR A 1109 35.25 -52.10 -46.69
N SER A 1110 36.50 -51.92 -46.25
CA SER A 1110 37.70 -52.11 -47.05
C SER A 1110 38.87 -52.71 -46.24
N TRP A 1111 39.75 -53.40 -46.96
CA TRP A 1111 40.95 -54.08 -46.45
C TRP A 1111 42.14 -53.68 -47.32
N THR A 1112 43.33 -53.59 -46.73
CA THR A 1112 44.61 -53.35 -47.42
C THR A 1112 45.70 -54.16 -46.71
N TRP A 1113 46.36 -55.05 -47.44
CA TRP A 1113 47.38 -55.97 -46.94
C TRP A 1113 48.76 -55.60 -47.46
N ASN A 1114 49.75 -55.49 -46.59
CA ASN A 1114 51.17 -55.45 -46.93
C ASN A 1114 51.83 -56.74 -46.44
N PHE A 1115 52.41 -57.54 -47.34
CA PHE A 1115 52.96 -58.87 -47.03
C PHE A 1115 54.39 -58.86 -46.49
N GLY A 1116 55.03 -57.69 -46.37
CA GLY A 1116 56.33 -57.52 -45.72
C GLY A 1116 57.56 -57.83 -46.59
N ASP A 1117 57.36 -58.27 -47.84
CA ASP A 1117 58.42 -58.66 -48.80
C ASP A 1117 58.68 -57.61 -49.91
N GLY A 1118 57.92 -56.50 -49.92
CA GLY A 1118 57.97 -55.49 -50.97
C GLY A 1118 57.09 -55.77 -52.18
N SER A 1119 56.24 -56.81 -52.14
CA SER A 1119 55.21 -57.06 -53.16
C SER A 1119 54.10 -55.99 -53.14
N PRO A 1120 53.30 -55.86 -54.23
CA PRO A 1120 52.16 -54.95 -54.26
C PRO A 1120 51.10 -55.32 -53.20
N ALA A 1121 50.56 -54.30 -52.54
CA ALA A 1121 49.51 -54.48 -51.54
C ALA A 1121 48.21 -55.06 -52.14
N SER A 1122 47.55 -55.95 -51.40
CA SER A 1122 46.25 -56.54 -51.80
C SER A 1122 45.09 -55.84 -51.10
N THR A 1123 43.97 -55.66 -51.80
CA THR A 1123 42.71 -55.15 -51.23
C THR A 1123 41.61 -56.21 -51.09
N VAL A 1124 41.93 -57.47 -51.40
CA VAL A 1124 41.02 -58.61 -51.23
C VAL A 1124 40.91 -58.94 -49.74
N GLN A 1125 39.69 -59.18 -49.23
CA GLN A 1125 39.46 -59.49 -47.81
C GLN A 1125 40.27 -60.71 -47.33
N ASN A 1126 40.30 -61.80 -48.12
CA ASN A 1126 41.03 -63.04 -47.79
C ASN A 1126 42.03 -63.36 -48.93
N PRO A 1127 43.25 -62.79 -48.93
CA PRO A 1127 44.19 -62.95 -50.01
C PRO A 1127 45.03 -64.24 -49.88
N VAL A 1128 45.57 -64.69 -51.02
CA VAL A 1128 46.65 -65.66 -51.09
C VAL A 1128 47.86 -64.95 -51.70
N HIS A 1129 49.02 -65.08 -51.06
CA HIS A 1129 50.29 -64.51 -51.53
C HIS A 1129 51.35 -65.59 -51.72
N THR A 1130 52.31 -65.37 -52.60
CA THR A 1130 53.45 -66.27 -52.82
C THR A 1130 54.74 -65.47 -52.73
N TYR A 1131 55.54 -65.78 -51.70
CA TYR A 1131 56.84 -65.18 -51.46
C TYR A 1131 57.87 -65.74 -52.45
N THR A 1132 58.85 -64.93 -52.84
CA THR A 1132 59.90 -65.35 -53.80
C THR A 1132 61.02 -66.16 -53.16
N GLU A 1133 61.24 -66.02 -51.85
CA GLU A 1133 62.33 -66.66 -51.10
C GLU A 1133 61.83 -67.18 -49.73
N PRO A 1134 62.50 -68.20 -49.15
CA PRO A 1134 62.39 -68.51 -47.73
C PRO A 1134 62.76 -67.31 -46.84
N GLY A 1135 61.97 -67.05 -45.80
CA GLY A 1135 62.14 -65.84 -45.00
C GLY A 1135 61.20 -65.71 -43.81
N VAL A 1136 61.31 -64.57 -43.13
CA VAL A 1136 60.46 -64.15 -42.02
C VAL A 1136 59.95 -62.75 -42.36
N TYR A 1137 58.64 -62.59 -42.45
CA TYR A 1137 58.00 -61.39 -42.98
C TYR A 1137 56.95 -60.86 -42.01
N THR A 1138 56.94 -59.55 -41.76
CA THR A 1138 55.87 -58.89 -40.98
C THR A 1138 54.76 -58.49 -41.93
N VAL A 1139 53.60 -59.13 -41.78
CA VAL A 1139 52.39 -58.83 -42.55
C VAL A 1139 51.53 -57.85 -41.78
N VAL A 1140 51.07 -56.80 -42.47
CA VAL A 1140 50.20 -55.75 -41.92
C VAL A 1140 48.86 -55.78 -42.64
N LEU A 1141 47.77 -55.91 -41.88
CA LEU A 1141 46.42 -55.68 -42.35
C LEU A 1141 45.92 -54.33 -41.83
N THR A 1142 45.60 -53.43 -42.76
CA THR A 1142 44.83 -52.21 -42.49
C THR A 1142 43.40 -52.42 -42.95
N VAL A 1143 42.41 -52.18 -42.09
CA VAL A 1143 40.98 -52.16 -42.45
C VAL A 1143 40.39 -50.78 -42.24
N SER A 1144 39.32 -50.46 -42.97
CA SER A 1144 38.58 -49.21 -42.78
C SER A 1144 37.08 -49.38 -43.03
N ASN A 1145 36.27 -48.50 -42.43
CA ASN A 1145 34.84 -48.35 -42.71
C ASN A 1145 34.52 -47.09 -43.55
N GLY A 1146 35.54 -46.38 -44.04
CA GLY A 1146 35.44 -45.10 -44.76
C GLY A 1146 35.62 -43.84 -43.89
N ILE A 1147 35.38 -43.94 -42.58
CA ILE A 1147 35.60 -42.85 -41.60
C ILE A 1147 36.75 -43.22 -40.65
N CYS A 1148 36.80 -44.48 -40.25
CA CYS A 1148 37.73 -45.04 -39.27
C CYS A 1148 38.63 -46.09 -39.91
N SER A 1149 39.82 -46.28 -39.36
CA SER A 1149 40.75 -47.34 -39.74
C SER A 1149 41.37 -48.03 -38.52
N SER A 1150 41.84 -49.25 -38.72
CA SER A 1150 42.54 -50.05 -37.71
C SER A 1150 43.61 -50.90 -38.39
N THR A 1151 44.73 -51.12 -37.71
CA THR A 1151 45.89 -51.87 -38.20
C THR A 1151 46.23 -53.03 -37.27
N PHE A 1152 46.55 -54.19 -37.84
CA PHE A 1152 47.02 -55.37 -37.11
C PHE A 1152 48.24 -55.96 -37.82
N GLU A 1153 49.28 -56.30 -37.06
CA GLU A 1153 50.55 -56.80 -37.58
C GLU A 1153 50.87 -58.20 -37.03
N GLN A 1154 51.30 -59.12 -37.89
CA GLN A 1154 51.70 -60.47 -37.51
C GLN A 1154 52.89 -60.96 -38.35
N THR A 1155 53.86 -61.60 -37.69
CA THR A 1155 55.02 -62.21 -38.37
C THR A 1155 54.71 -63.62 -38.90
N VAL A 1156 55.13 -63.91 -40.14
CA VAL A 1156 54.91 -65.17 -40.87
C VAL A 1156 56.27 -65.74 -41.34
N VAL A 1157 56.39 -67.07 -41.45
CA VAL A 1157 57.66 -67.77 -41.76
C VAL A 1157 57.49 -68.74 -42.94
N ILE A 1158 58.48 -68.77 -43.85
CA ILE A 1158 58.40 -69.38 -45.19
C ILE A 1158 59.62 -70.29 -45.46
N SER A 1159 59.46 -71.45 -46.13
CA SER A 1159 60.59 -72.38 -46.41
C SER A 1159 60.37 -73.34 -47.59
N SER A 1160 61.46 -73.79 -48.25
CA SER A 1160 61.42 -74.64 -49.47
C SER A 1160 62.33 -75.89 -49.40
N THR A 1161 62.13 -76.87 -50.31
CA THR A 1161 62.78 -78.20 -50.20
C THR A 1161 63.30 -78.82 -51.51
N SER A 1162 64.45 -79.51 -51.37
CA SER A 1162 65.11 -80.49 -52.27
C SER A 1162 66.20 -80.00 -53.24
N LEU A 1163 67.26 -80.82 -53.36
CA LEU A 1163 68.48 -80.67 -54.16
C LEU A 1163 68.95 -82.05 -54.63
N ASN A 1164 69.75 -82.12 -55.71
CA ASN A 1164 70.35 -83.37 -56.21
C ASN A 1164 71.89 -83.28 -56.22
N ASN A 1165 72.58 -84.40 -55.98
CA ASN A 1165 74.03 -84.45 -55.75
C ASN A 1165 74.82 -84.62 -57.07
N PRO A 1166 75.81 -83.75 -57.40
CA PRO A 1166 76.61 -83.85 -58.63
C PRO A 1166 77.50 -85.11 -58.74
N GLY A 1167 77.74 -85.85 -57.65
CA GLY A 1167 78.68 -86.98 -57.60
C GLY A 1167 78.19 -88.30 -58.21
N GLU A 1168 76.95 -88.38 -58.71
CA GLU A 1168 76.38 -89.63 -59.21
C GLU A 1168 76.38 -89.72 -60.75
N ALA A 1169 76.78 -90.87 -61.29
CA ALA A 1169 76.91 -91.07 -62.75
C ALA A 1169 75.59 -90.84 -63.51
N PHE A 1170 74.46 -91.25 -62.92
CA PHE A 1170 73.13 -91.23 -63.54
C PHE A 1170 72.04 -90.46 -62.77
N GLY A 1171 72.19 -90.31 -61.45
CA GLY A 1171 71.25 -89.57 -60.58
C GLY A 1171 69.91 -90.30 -60.38
N VAL A 1172 69.47 -90.38 -59.11
CA VAL A 1172 68.21 -91.05 -58.75
C VAL A 1172 67.35 -90.17 -57.83
N ASN A 1173 66.04 -90.11 -58.09
CA ASN A 1173 65.03 -89.65 -57.13
C ASN A 1173 64.11 -90.80 -56.72
N VAL A 1174 63.57 -90.73 -55.51
CA VAL A 1174 62.75 -91.78 -54.89
C VAL A 1174 61.59 -91.11 -54.14
N PHE A 1175 60.35 -91.37 -54.57
CA PHE A 1175 59.17 -90.72 -53.99
C PHE A 1175 57.89 -91.60 -54.05
N PRO A 1176 56.91 -91.40 -53.15
CA PRO A 1176 56.96 -90.51 -51.99
C PRO A 1176 58.02 -90.99 -50.97
N ASN A 1177 58.41 -90.12 -50.05
CA ASN A 1177 59.32 -90.46 -48.96
C ASN A 1177 58.97 -89.60 -47.74
N PRO A 1178 58.29 -90.15 -46.71
CA PRO A 1178 57.96 -91.56 -46.49
C PRO A 1178 57.03 -92.21 -47.54
N ALA A 1179 57.07 -93.54 -47.66
CA ALA A 1179 56.25 -94.36 -48.57
C ALA A 1179 55.50 -95.48 -47.82
N SER A 1180 54.38 -95.97 -48.34
CA SER A 1180 53.51 -96.94 -47.62
C SER A 1180 53.11 -98.20 -48.39
N GLN A 1181 52.92 -98.13 -49.70
CA GLN A 1181 52.51 -99.29 -50.53
C GLN A 1181 53.44 -99.53 -51.72
N GLN A 1182 53.87 -98.46 -52.38
CA GLN A 1182 54.83 -98.49 -53.48
C GLN A 1182 55.81 -97.33 -53.34
N VAL A 1183 57.00 -97.49 -53.90
CA VAL A 1183 57.98 -96.41 -54.01
C VAL A 1183 58.40 -96.25 -55.47
N ASN A 1184 58.17 -95.05 -56.02
CA ASN A 1184 58.58 -94.73 -57.38
C ASN A 1184 60.05 -94.33 -57.39
N VAL A 1185 60.76 -94.74 -58.43
CA VAL A 1185 62.17 -94.46 -58.64
C VAL A 1185 62.33 -93.84 -60.02
N GLU A 1186 62.92 -92.65 -60.08
CA GLU A 1186 63.27 -91.98 -61.32
C GLU A 1186 64.79 -91.94 -61.50
N ILE A 1187 65.23 -92.32 -62.69
CA ILE A 1187 66.63 -92.45 -63.07
C ILE A 1187 66.88 -91.43 -64.18
N TYR A 1188 67.65 -90.38 -63.88
CA TYR A 1188 67.74 -89.18 -64.74
C TYR A 1188 68.64 -89.33 -65.97
N ARG A 1189 69.38 -90.43 -66.08
CA ARG A 1189 70.17 -90.80 -67.29
C ARG A 1189 70.02 -92.29 -67.56
N MET A 1190 69.90 -92.66 -68.84
CA MET A 1190 69.74 -94.05 -69.25
C MET A 1190 70.97 -94.90 -68.88
N LEU A 1191 70.70 -96.11 -68.38
CA LEU A 1191 71.68 -97.14 -68.04
C LEU A 1191 71.77 -98.19 -69.15
N THR A 1192 72.95 -98.78 -69.36
CA THR A 1192 73.19 -99.78 -70.39
C THR A 1192 73.43 -101.19 -69.81
N GLY A 1193 72.83 -102.20 -70.45
CA GLY A 1193 72.72 -103.53 -69.85
C GLY A 1193 71.55 -103.64 -68.86
N PRO A 1194 71.39 -104.80 -68.19
CA PRO A 1194 70.29 -105.01 -67.24
C PRO A 1194 70.42 -104.07 -66.03
N VAL A 1195 69.28 -103.53 -65.60
CA VAL A 1195 69.20 -102.57 -64.48
C VAL A 1195 68.59 -103.28 -63.28
N TYR A 1196 69.33 -103.36 -62.18
CA TYR A 1196 68.83 -104.00 -60.96
C TYR A 1196 68.37 -102.96 -59.96
N VAL A 1197 67.13 -103.10 -59.48
CA VAL A 1197 66.61 -102.29 -58.37
C VAL A 1197 66.52 -103.17 -57.14
N GLN A 1198 67.30 -102.81 -56.12
CA GLN A 1198 67.38 -103.51 -54.85
C GLN A 1198 66.72 -102.68 -53.75
N ILE A 1199 65.75 -103.25 -53.04
CA ILE A 1199 65.35 -102.76 -51.72
C ILE A 1199 66.26 -103.41 -50.69
N VAL A 1200 66.95 -102.58 -49.91
CA VAL A 1200 67.96 -103.01 -48.93
C VAL A 1200 67.50 -102.56 -47.55
N ASP A 1201 67.51 -103.46 -46.56
CA ASP A 1201 67.18 -103.12 -45.17
C ASP A 1201 68.34 -102.40 -44.46
N ALA A 1202 68.08 -101.93 -43.23
CA ALA A 1202 69.04 -101.22 -42.40
C ALA A 1202 70.29 -102.05 -42.02
N THR A 1203 70.28 -103.38 -42.20
CA THR A 1203 71.46 -104.26 -41.98
C THR A 1203 72.33 -104.40 -43.24
N GLY A 1204 71.87 -103.89 -44.37
CA GLY A 1204 72.55 -104.02 -45.67
C GLY A 1204 72.14 -105.27 -46.47
N ARG A 1205 71.21 -106.08 -45.95
CA ARG A 1205 70.64 -107.24 -46.65
C ARG A 1205 69.67 -106.78 -47.74
N ILE A 1206 69.76 -107.40 -48.90
CA ILE A 1206 68.79 -107.23 -49.99
C ILE A 1206 67.51 -107.99 -49.60
N VAL A 1207 66.39 -107.28 -49.65
CA VAL A 1207 65.05 -107.77 -49.30
C VAL A 1207 64.27 -108.13 -50.56
N THR A 1208 64.34 -107.26 -51.56
CA THR A 1208 63.75 -107.43 -52.89
C THR A 1208 64.80 -107.03 -53.92
N GLU A 1209 64.92 -107.79 -55.01
CA GLU A 1209 65.73 -107.44 -56.18
C GLU A 1209 64.99 -107.81 -57.45
N GLU A 1210 64.84 -106.84 -58.34
CA GLU A 1210 64.14 -106.97 -59.61
C GLU A 1210 65.05 -106.51 -60.75
N GLU A 1211 65.10 -107.28 -61.84
CA GLU A 1211 65.84 -106.97 -63.07
C GLU A 1211 64.91 -106.27 -64.07
N TYR A 1212 65.28 -105.05 -64.45
CA TYR A 1212 64.60 -104.22 -65.44
C TYR A 1212 65.42 -104.16 -66.73
N ALA A 1213 64.71 -103.92 -67.84
CA ALA A 1213 65.31 -103.79 -69.15
C ALA A 1213 66.32 -102.60 -69.21
N PRO A 1214 67.31 -102.65 -70.13
CA PRO A 1214 68.14 -101.49 -70.42
C PRO A 1214 67.29 -100.24 -70.75
N SER A 1215 67.79 -99.06 -70.40
CA SER A 1215 67.14 -97.76 -70.64
C SER A 1215 65.84 -97.47 -69.86
N THR A 1216 65.43 -98.28 -68.86
CA THR A 1216 64.32 -97.89 -67.95
C THR A 1216 64.67 -96.62 -67.16
N THR A 1217 63.82 -95.58 -67.28
CA THR A 1217 64.01 -94.26 -66.61
C THR A 1217 63.04 -94.00 -65.46
N ARG A 1218 61.89 -94.68 -65.43
CA ARG A 1218 60.89 -94.62 -64.36
C ARG A 1218 60.37 -96.02 -64.05
N LEU A 1219 60.25 -96.34 -62.78
CA LEU A 1219 59.75 -97.62 -62.28
C LEU A 1219 59.11 -97.44 -60.90
N SER A 1220 58.28 -98.40 -60.48
CA SER A 1220 57.64 -98.38 -59.16
C SER A 1220 57.80 -99.74 -58.50
N VAL A 1221 58.42 -99.77 -57.33
CA VAL A 1221 58.67 -101.00 -56.57
C VAL A 1221 57.57 -101.15 -55.54
N ASN A 1222 56.86 -102.28 -55.58
CA ASN A 1222 55.88 -102.63 -54.55
C ASN A 1222 56.61 -102.94 -53.23
N ILE A 1223 56.17 -102.28 -52.17
CA ILE A 1223 56.71 -102.41 -50.80
C ILE A 1223 55.60 -102.67 -49.77
N ALA A 1224 54.36 -102.96 -50.22
CA ALA A 1224 53.17 -103.11 -49.36
C ALA A 1224 53.24 -104.33 -48.41
N ASP A 1225 54.18 -105.25 -48.60
CA ASP A 1225 54.46 -106.38 -47.71
C ASP A 1225 55.66 -106.13 -46.78
N LEU A 1226 56.37 -105.00 -46.91
CA LEU A 1226 57.50 -104.64 -46.04
C LEU A 1226 57.03 -104.00 -44.73
N ALA A 1227 57.76 -104.25 -43.64
CA ALA A 1227 57.48 -103.64 -42.35
C ALA A 1227 57.79 -102.13 -42.34
N PRO A 1228 57.12 -101.32 -41.50
CA PRO A 1228 57.54 -99.93 -41.26
C PRO A 1228 59.00 -99.86 -40.77
N GLY A 1229 59.78 -98.93 -41.31
CA GLY A 1229 61.21 -98.83 -41.01
C GLY A 1229 62.02 -98.03 -42.04
N ALA A 1230 63.32 -97.87 -41.80
CA ALA A 1230 64.22 -97.19 -42.72
C ALA A 1230 64.88 -98.19 -43.68
N TYR A 1231 64.66 -98.02 -44.98
CA TYR A 1231 65.20 -98.84 -46.06
C TYR A 1231 66.08 -97.99 -46.98
N SER A 1232 66.81 -98.64 -47.88
CA SER A 1232 67.54 -98.00 -48.97
C SER A 1232 67.17 -98.61 -50.31
N VAL A 1233 66.67 -97.78 -51.22
CA VAL A 1233 66.56 -98.11 -52.64
C VAL A 1233 67.95 -97.97 -53.25
N ARG A 1234 68.49 -99.06 -53.81
CA ARG A 1234 69.75 -99.06 -54.57
C ARG A 1234 69.45 -99.45 -56.01
N VAL A 1235 69.77 -98.55 -56.94
CA VAL A 1235 69.74 -98.83 -58.38
C VAL A 1235 71.15 -99.19 -58.82
N LYS A 1236 71.30 -100.25 -59.63
CA LYS A 1236 72.57 -100.68 -60.25
C LYS A 1236 72.42 -100.77 -61.77
N GLY A 1237 73.43 -100.28 -62.50
CA GLY A 1237 73.66 -100.55 -63.92
C GLY A 1237 75.14 -100.86 -64.18
N LYS A 1238 75.57 -100.93 -65.44
CA LYS A 1238 77.02 -101.04 -65.76
C LYS A 1238 77.80 -99.79 -65.34
N GLU A 1239 77.12 -98.65 -65.29
CA GLU A 1239 77.63 -97.33 -64.98
C GLU A 1239 77.90 -97.12 -63.47
N GLY A 1240 77.52 -98.09 -62.62
CA GLY A 1240 77.72 -98.05 -61.17
C GLY A 1240 76.42 -98.25 -60.39
N SER A 1241 76.37 -97.72 -59.16
CA SER A 1241 75.17 -97.78 -58.32
C SER A 1241 74.89 -96.48 -57.58
N ALA A 1242 73.63 -96.07 -57.55
CA ALA A 1242 73.14 -94.94 -56.76
C ALA A 1242 72.23 -95.44 -55.63
N VAL A 1243 72.16 -94.71 -54.52
CA VAL A 1243 71.40 -95.11 -53.32
C VAL A 1243 70.58 -93.94 -52.80
N ARG A 1244 69.32 -94.19 -52.44
CA ARG A 1244 68.46 -93.26 -51.70
C ARG A 1244 67.82 -93.98 -50.52
N LYS A 1245 67.80 -93.32 -49.36
CA LYS A 1245 67.04 -93.81 -48.20
C LYS A 1245 65.55 -93.55 -48.42
N VAL A 1246 64.71 -94.51 -48.09
CA VAL A 1246 63.25 -94.35 -48.01
C VAL A 1246 62.76 -94.81 -46.64
N THR A 1247 61.91 -94.01 -46.02
CA THR A 1247 61.21 -94.40 -44.79
C THR A 1247 59.90 -95.07 -45.19
N ILE A 1248 59.70 -96.32 -44.79
CA ILE A 1248 58.43 -97.03 -44.97
C ILE A 1248 57.57 -96.77 -43.72
N PHE A 1249 56.32 -96.34 -43.93
CA PHE A 1249 55.32 -96.13 -42.88
C PHE A 1249 54.00 -96.84 -43.24
N ARG A 1250 53.17 -97.09 -42.23
CA ARG A 1250 51.79 -97.57 -42.36
C ARG A 1250 50.93 -96.86 -41.32
#